data_AF-A0A6C0DI01-F1
#
_entry.id   AF-A0A6C0DI01-F1
#
_cell.length_a   1.000
_cell.length_b   1.000
_cell.length_c   1.000
_cell.angle_alpha   90.00
_cell.angle_beta   90.00
_cell.angle_gamma   90.00
#
_symmetry.space_group_name_H-M   'P 1'
#
loop_
_entity.id
_entity.type
_entity.pdbx_description
1 polymer ?
#
loop_
_entity_poly.entity_id
_entity_poly.type
_entity_poly.pdbx_seq_one_letter_code
_entity_poly.pdbx_strand_id
1 'polypeptide(L)'
;MNTNLIYCSAFINNDALDFLKSFLFTIKLYSSLDTFDILVITSSDFLHKIESISKQLDMPLKTMVLDCNSLDKVVLSRLQIFSYDSISRYSKILYLDTDILVHNNIQPIFELHLEDKLYAVNEPHTTLESIHHGGSLFDFSKVNKTTPGVNAGALLFNNSDTIKNLFKKILDHASKLGKSMVSVDQVLLNYYCITEKLFGPNILGNHIFLSNKELPVSPIGKKYIMNHMYGGNRLPKKQRIMYHLQHLLDAFPICRPKKNDTSDKMVFKRYTWGSGSIVFDKDGVLVTTWGRGRYVCLNDNVYRASWASINHTIIFNNDLTKYTSICNSNVLIDGGVIDTVHTDTIPVSSLSSVKPISYNVGNKMLVYFCVFHNTTYFDLLEQLLLSLKVFSVYNENIEYLVFVSDSLVARAHLLINALQFPLHIKVFNFQSQHEAGCARLHIFEYEFINNYSKILYMDTDILIQGDIMKIFDCLKEDKLYAKNEYTVYGSGHGGLFFDFTKIDKNIVTLNSGVLLFNNSPKIRALFYDINLHIKQLKAKTSLLPLCMDQPFIVYHSIINNMCELTSLSNLIFLSENNAPPPLFSPYIISHFITPIGNPWNKLGRMKAHLKSLFTTYSTNLAISDAFIDKSYSWKGDTISFKANGVLQMNETTSNYSMINKRTAVIKINNNSFIFTLHNVEKPSILPLCIDIDSLSYFLEKRQPSFNILLATIGRPSLQRMLYSLSDQLDPIDCVTIVFDNTKEIPEFDFSSFRCKVNIFCEPVKLGYWGHGIRNKYSNLLEKRDFIMHGDDDDMYPSDCFELLRRDCLNPDILYIGKTLGTNGHVNIEKNGINIGECGTTSGIIPYELNKCGTWGYVYGGDGMFNKQIEQKAKGIQYLSYFNYLIRPDTAKFNKNIYCFWGGQNKMSKQREENLKKLTEYSGCNVILVTDATLEKYILPDHPFHEAYQYLSDTQKSDYFRIYFMKFYGGGYSDIKEPGGSWAKYFDDLYYSNYWICACKEIHKDDIGWKPYSTKFNELGGTNTFIAKPNTPLVNELYSEMITYLDNKLLELKLNPAKGPQDCSENGTGYPIEWVGIIKLYHKVCYKYKKHILITLPRPVITNYR
;
A
#
# COMPACT_ATOMS: atom_id res chain seq x y z
N MET A 1 -16.72 46.34 18.01
CA MET A 1 -17.52 45.68 19.05
C MET A 1 -16.59 45.40 20.21
N ASN A 2 -16.90 45.89 21.41
CA ASN A 2 -16.09 45.58 22.60
C ASN A 2 -16.31 44.11 22.96
N THR A 3 -15.23 43.40 23.26
CA THR A 3 -15.28 41.98 23.65
C THR A 3 -15.30 41.86 25.18
N ASN A 4 -15.56 40.68 25.72
CA ASN A 4 -15.54 40.41 27.15
C ASN A 4 -14.18 39.84 27.58
N LEU A 5 -13.80 40.05 28.84
CA LEU A 5 -12.54 39.55 29.39
C LEU A 5 -12.77 38.69 30.62
N ILE A 6 -12.20 37.49 30.63
CA ILE A 6 -11.91 36.75 31.86
C ILE A 6 -10.43 36.94 32.19
N TYR A 7 -10.11 37.24 33.44
CA TYR A 7 -8.71 37.27 33.86
C TYR A 7 -8.49 36.62 35.21
N CYS A 8 -7.30 36.07 35.40
CA CYS A 8 -6.87 35.42 36.63
C CYS A 8 -5.40 35.73 36.93
N SER A 9 -4.96 35.43 38.14
CA SER A 9 -3.59 35.64 38.61
C SER A 9 -2.94 34.31 38.96
N ALA A 10 -1.79 34.00 38.36
CA ALA A 10 -1.06 32.76 38.60
C ALA A 10 0.43 33.05 38.84
N PHE A 11 0.86 32.91 40.09
CA PHE A 11 2.19 33.26 40.57
C PHE A 11 2.75 32.20 41.55
N ILE A 12 4.05 32.30 41.87
CA ILE A 12 4.72 31.66 43.02
C ILE A 12 5.10 30.18 42.87
N ASN A 13 4.14 29.25 42.72
CA ASN A 13 4.44 27.81 42.86
C ASN A 13 3.74 26.90 41.83
N ASN A 14 4.16 25.64 41.77
CA ASN A 14 3.59 24.67 40.83
C ASN A 14 2.13 24.31 41.15
N ASP A 15 1.66 24.46 42.40
CA ASP A 15 0.26 24.21 42.74
C ASP A 15 -0.67 25.25 42.09
N ALA A 16 -0.25 26.52 42.01
CA ALA A 16 -1.01 27.56 41.30
C ALA A 16 -1.16 27.24 39.80
N LEU A 17 -0.16 26.59 39.19
CA LEU A 17 -0.24 26.13 37.81
C LEU A 17 -1.19 24.93 37.65
N ASP A 18 -1.21 24.01 38.60
CA ASP A 18 -2.17 22.90 38.60
C ASP A 18 -3.61 23.41 38.72
N PHE A 19 -3.85 24.41 39.59
CA PHE A 19 -5.16 25.05 39.72
C PHE A 19 -5.56 25.78 38.44
N LEU A 20 -4.63 26.55 37.86
CA LEU A 20 -4.85 27.22 36.58
C LEU A 20 -5.23 26.21 35.48
N LYS A 21 -4.53 25.09 35.37
CA LYS A 21 -4.84 24.04 34.39
C LYS A 21 -6.25 23.49 34.59
N SER A 22 -6.65 23.17 35.82
CA SER A 22 -8.00 22.67 36.13
C SER A 22 -9.08 23.71 35.80
N PHE A 23 -8.88 24.96 36.22
CA PHE A 23 -9.77 26.08 35.93
C PHE A 23 -9.98 26.25 34.41
N LEU A 24 -8.87 26.38 33.67
CA LEU A 24 -8.88 26.55 32.22
C LEU A 24 -9.50 25.37 31.48
N PHE A 25 -9.21 24.14 31.91
CA PHE A 25 -9.83 22.93 31.34
C PHE A 25 -11.35 22.95 31.54
N THR A 26 -11.84 23.33 32.72
CA THR A 26 -13.28 23.42 32.97
C THR A 26 -13.96 24.54 32.17
N ILE A 27 -13.29 25.67 31.93
CA ILE A 27 -13.80 26.69 30.99
C ILE A 27 -13.96 26.09 29.59
N LYS A 28 -12.91 25.44 29.07
CA LYS A 28 -12.92 24.83 27.74
C LYS A 28 -14.01 23.74 27.61
N LEU A 29 -14.26 22.99 28.68
CA LEU A 29 -15.26 21.92 28.70
C LEU A 29 -16.71 22.44 28.63
N TYR A 30 -17.01 23.59 29.25
CA TYR A 30 -18.39 24.07 29.43
C TYR A 30 -18.76 25.34 28.66
N SER A 31 -17.80 26.10 28.14
CA SER A 31 -18.03 27.41 27.53
C SER A 31 -17.45 27.49 26.11
N SER A 32 -18.09 28.30 25.25
CA SER A 32 -17.52 28.66 23.95
C SER A 32 -16.42 29.70 24.15
N LEU A 33 -15.24 29.47 23.59
CA LEU A 33 -14.07 30.34 23.74
C LEU A 33 -14.11 31.55 22.78
N ASP A 34 -15.05 31.57 21.83
CA ASP A 34 -15.15 32.66 20.83
C ASP A 34 -15.84 33.92 21.37
N THR A 35 -16.37 33.88 22.60
CA THR A 35 -17.21 34.96 23.16
C THR A 35 -16.51 35.87 24.17
N PHE A 36 -15.29 35.52 24.58
CA PHE A 36 -14.45 36.31 25.49
C PHE A 36 -12.97 35.98 25.30
N ASP A 37 -12.09 36.91 25.69
CA ASP A 37 -10.66 36.61 25.83
C ASP A 37 -10.33 36.14 27.25
N ILE A 38 -9.22 35.41 27.40
CA ILE A 38 -8.66 35.02 28.69
C ILE A 38 -7.28 35.66 28.87
N LEU A 39 -7.08 36.38 29.97
CA LEU A 39 -5.81 36.99 30.36
C LEU A 39 -5.27 36.35 31.64
N VAL A 40 -4.02 35.91 31.62
CA VAL A 40 -3.30 35.43 32.81
C VAL A 40 -2.29 36.48 33.22
N ILE A 41 -2.49 37.06 34.41
CA ILE A 41 -1.50 37.91 35.06
C ILE A 41 -0.48 37.01 35.76
N THR A 42 0.80 37.17 35.44
CA THR A 42 1.88 36.30 35.93
C THR A 42 3.21 37.05 36.06
N SER A 43 4.29 36.34 36.40
CA SER A 43 5.66 36.87 36.44
C SER A 43 6.48 36.35 35.26
N SER A 44 7.61 36.98 34.96
CA SER A 44 8.53 36.58 33.89
C SER A 44 8.92 35.10 33.97
N ASP A 45 9.15 34.61 35.19
CA ASP A 45 9.62 33.24 35.45
C ASP A 45 8.58 32.17 35.12
N PHE A 46 7.30 32.56 35.08
CA PHE A 46 6.19 31.66 34.81
C PHE A 46 5.64 31.81 33.40
N LEU A 47 6.03 32.85 32.66
CA LEU A 47 5.52 33.14 31.31
C LEU A 47 5.61 31.91 30.38
N HIS A 48 6.78 31.28 30.29
CA HIS A 48 6.98 30.07 29.48
C HIS A 48 6.08 28.89 29.90
N LYS A 49 5.74 28.79 31.20
CA LYS A 49 4.84 27.75 31.71
C LYS A 49 3.39 28.04 31.32
N ILE A 50 2.98 29.31 31.33
CA ILE A 50 1.66 29.74 30.85
C ILE A 50 1.53 29.48 29.34
N GLU A 51 2.56 29.80 28.56
CA GLU A 51 2.60 29.49 27.13
C GLU A 51 2.52 27.98 26.86
N SER A 52 3.20 27.17 27.69
CA SER A 52 3.11 25.72 27.63
C SER A 52 1.68 25.22 27.92
N ILE A 53 1.02 25.77 28.94
CA ILE A 53 -0.38 25.45 29.27
C ILE A 53 -1.32 25.86 28.12
N SER A 54 -1.11 27.03 27.51
CA SER A 54 -1.88 27.50 26.35
C SER A 54 -1.79 26.52 25.18
N LYS A 55 -0.58 26.01 24.89
CA LYS A 55 -0.35 25.00 23.85
C LYS A 55 -0.99 23.66 24.19
N GLN A 56 -0.82 23.16 25.42
CA GLN A 56 -1.40 21.89 25.88
C GLN A 56 -2.93 21.89 25.81
N LEU A 57 -3.56 23.01 26.20
CA LEU A 57 -5.00 23.15 26.18
C LEU A 57 -5.55 23.60 24.83
N ASP A 58 -4.72 23.82 23.80
CA ASP A 58 -5.10 24.45 22.53
C ASP A 58 -6.07 25.62 22.77
N MET A 59 -5.67 26.54 23.66
CA MET A 59 -6.50 27.65 24.09
C MET A 59 -5.68 28.94 24.06
N PRO A 60 -6.12 29.96 23.31
CA PRO A 60 -5.38 31.22 23.22
C PRO A 60 -5.43 31.95 24.56
N LEU A 61 -4.27 32.12 25.18
CA LEU A 61 -4.12 32.89 26.42
C LEU A 61 -3.37 34.18 26.15
N LYS A 62 -3.90 35.29 26.64
CA LYS A 62 -3.17 36.56 26.75
C LYS A 62 -2.40 36.55 28.06
N THR A 63 -1.26 37.24 28.11
CA THR A 63 -0.44 37.34 29.32
C THR A 63 -0.14 38.78 29.66
N MET A 64 -0.10 39.07 30.95
CA MET A 64 0.35 40.34 31.49
C MET A 64 1.40 40.04 32.56
N VAL A 65 2.61 40.55 32.38
CA VAL A 65 3.73 40.28 33.28
C VAL A 65 3.86 41.40 34.31
N LEU A 66 3.84 41.03 35.59
CA LEU A 66 4.04 41.93 36.72
C LEU A 66 5.20 41.45 37.59
N ASP A 67 5.98 42.40 38.10
CA ASP A 67 7.05 42.13 39.07
C ASP A 67 6.48 42.03 40.50
N CYS A 68 6.04 40.83 40.85
CA CYS A 68 5.46 40.51 42.15
C CYS A 68 6.43 39.69 43.00
N ASN A 69 7.33 40.37 43.72
CA ASN A 69 8.34 39.75 44.57
C ASN A 69 7.91 39.46 46.03
N SER A 70 6.63 39.65 46.36
CA SER A 70 6.06 39.33 47.67
C SER A 70 4.64 38.78 47.56
N LEU A 71 4.19 38.04 48.58
CA LEU A 71 2.83 37.48 48.62
C LEU A 71 1.77 38.58 48.55
N ASP A 72 1.98 39.70 49.25
CA ASP A 72 1.05 40.84 49.23
C ASP A 72 0.91 41.44 47.83
N LYS A 73 2.02 41.58 47.08
CA LYS A 73 1.98 42.03 45.67
C LYS A 73 1.26 41.04 44.77
N VAL A 74 1.46 39.73 44.99
CA VAL A 74 0.74 38.68 44.25
C VAL A 74 -0.75 38.77 44.49
N VAL A 75 -1.18 38.92 45.74
CA VAL A 75 -2.60 39.03 46.10
C VAL A 75 -3.23 40.28 45.47
N LEU A 76 -2.52 41.41 45.48
CA LEU A 76 -2.98 42.69 44.92
C LEU A 76 -2.91 42.76 43.38
N SER A 77 -2.21 41.83 42.72
CA SER A 77 -2.06 41.83 41.26
C SER A 77 -3.39 41.81 40.50
N ARG A 78 -4.43 41.17 41.08
CA ARG A 78 -5.79 41.14 40.52
C ARG A 78 -6.41 42.53 40.33
N LEU A 79 -5.97 43.53 41.08
CA LEU A 79 -6.48 44.91 41.00
C LEU A 79 -5.71 45.76 39.99
N GLN A 80 -4.61 45.24 39.42
CA GLN A 80 -3.77 45.95 38.45
C GLN A 80 -4.25 45.81 37.00
N ILE A 81 -5.42 45.22 36.76
CA ILE A 81 -5.94 44.96 35.41
C ILE A 81 -5.99 46.20 34.50
N PHE A 82 -6.14 47.40 35.05
CA PHE A 82 -6.17 48.65 34.28
C PHE A 82 -4.81 49.12 33.76
N SER A 83 -3.70 48.49 34.13
CA SER A 83 -2.40 48.70 33.49
C SER A 83 -2.14 47.74 32.33
N TYR A 84 -3.10 46.88 31.98
CA TYR A 84 -3.01 46.06 30.77
C TYR A 84 -3.21 46.93 29.52
N ASP A 85 -2.23 46.95 28.63
CA ASP A 85 -2.20 47.84 27.46
C ASP A 85 -3.46 47.75 26.56
N SER A 86 -4.07 46.56 26.51
CA SER A 86 -5.26 46.30 25.70
C SER A 86 -6.59 46.44 26.46
N ILE A 87 -6.59 46.96 27.68
CA ILE A 87 -7.79 47.00 28.55
C ILE A 87 -8.97 47.74 27.89
N SER A 88 -8.70 48.77 27.08
CA SER A 88 -9.71 49.58 26.38
C SER A 88 -10.56 48.79 25.38
N ARG A 89 -10.13 47.57 24.98
CA ARG A 89 -10.87 46.69 24.06
C ARG A 89 -12.06 45.98 24.70
N TYR A 90 -12.13 45.99 26.04
CA TYR A 90 -13.04 45.17 26.82
C TYR A 90 -14.14 46.00 27.47
N SER A 91 -15.38 45.52 27.41
CA SER A 91 -16.54 46.20 28.03
C SER A 91 -16.93 45.64 29.39
N LYS A 92 -16.98 44.32 29.53
CA LYS A 92 -17.23 43.63 30.80
C LYS A 92 -16.04 42.75 31.14
N ILE A 93 -15.63 42.81 32.39
CA ILE A 93 -14.43 42.14 32.90
C ILE A 93 -14.83 41.28 34.09
N LEU A 94 -14.39 40.02 34.07
CA LEU A 94 -14.62 39.03 35.11
C LEU A 94 -13.28 38.52 35.64
N TYR A 95 -12.94 38.86 36.87
CA TYR A 95 -11.86 38.22 37.61
C TYR A 95 -12.32 36.89 38.20
N LEU A 96 -11.48 35.86 38.10
CA LEU A 96 -11.67 34.57 38.78
C LEU A 96 -10.34 34.07 39.36
N ASP A 97 -10.35 33.64 40.61
CA ASP A 97 -9.23 32.91 41.21
C ASP A 97 -9.04 31.54 40.53
N THR A 98 -7.80 31.04 40.50
CA THR A 98 -7.47 29.79 39.81
C THR A 98 -8.03 28.54 40.51
N ASP A 99 -8.47 28.65 41.76
CA ASP A 99 -9.13 27.57 42.51
C ASP A 99 -10.67 27.53 42.32
N ILE A 100 -11.17 28.24 41.30
CA ILE A 100 -12.53 28.14 40.80
C ILE A 100 -12.61 27.05 39.74
N LEU A 101 -13.67 26.23 39.78
CA LEU A 101 -14.02 25.29 38.72
C LEU A 101 -15.35 25.68 38.08
N VAL A 102 -15.40 25.62 36.75
CA VAL A 102 -16.60 25.91 35.96
C VAL A 102 -17.36 24.62 35.72
N HIS A 103 -18.69 24.63 35.89
CA HIS A 103 -19.52 23.44 35.65
C HIS A 103 -20.73 23.70 34.76
N ASN A 104 -20.81 24.90 34.16
CA ASN A 104 -21.82 25.28 33.18
C ASN A 104 -21.32 26.44 32.29
N ASN A 105 -22.03 26.74 31.21
CA ASN A 105 -21.69 27.83 30.29
C ASN A 105 -21.58 29.17 31.03
N ILE A 106 -20.44 29.86 30.89
CA ILE A 106 -20.16 31.14 31.55
C ILE A 106 -20.80 32.34 30.87
N GLN A 107 -21.20 32.20 29.60
CA GLN A 107 -21.77 33.27 28.79
C GLN A 107 -22.89 34.08 29.47
N PRO A 108 -23.85 33.46 30.20
CA PRO A 108 -24.92 34.19 30.88
C PRO A 108 -24.42 35.24 31.89
N ILE A 109 -23.21 35.11 32.43
CA ILE A 109 -22.62 36.09 33.34
C ILE A 109 -22.34 37.42 32.62
N PHE A 110 -21.90 37.35 31.36
CA PHE A 110 -21.65 38.54 30.54
C PHE A 110 -22.94 39.16 30.00
N GLU A 111 -24.08 38.49 30.10
CA GLU A 111 -25.39 39.01 29.72
C GLU A 111 -26.08 39.79 30.85
N LEU A 112 -25.56 39.70 32.09
CA LEU A 112 -26.10 40.43 33.23
C LEU A 112 -26.07 41.95 33.01
N HIS A 113 -27.16 42.64 33.36
CA HIS A 113 -27.20 44.10 33.34
C HIS A 113 -26.44 44.64 34.57
N LEU A 114 -25.38 45.40 34.33
CA LEU A 114 -24.51 45.93 35.37
C LEU A 114 -24.60 47.46 35.42
N GLU A 115 -24.79 47.99 36.62
CA GLU A 115 -24.50 49.39 36.92
C GLU A 115 -22.97 49.60 36.98
N ASP A 116 -22.54 50.85 37.11
CA ASP A 116 -21.13 51.19 37.28
C ASP A 116 -20.63 50.89 38.71
N LYS A 117 -20.69 49.61 39.07
CA LYS A 117 -20.42 49.06 40.40
C LYS A 117 -19.64 47.75 40.30
N LEU A 118 -19.00 47.38 41.40
CA LEU A 118 -18.32 46.11 41.55
C LEU A 118 -19.28 45.04 42.05
N TYR A 119 -19.31 43.89 41.39
CA TYR A 119 -20.14 42.76 41.78
C TYR A 119 -19.24 41.62 42.26
N ALA A 120 -19.48 41.17 43.49
CA ALA A 120 -18.73 40.09 44.14
C ALA A 120 -19.70 39.14 44.85
N VAL A 121 -19.17 38.04 45.40
CA VAL A 121 -19.97 37.01 46.07
C VAL A 121 -19.94 37.22 47.58
N ASN A 122 -21.10 37.29 48.23
CA ASN A 122 -21.17 37.32 49.70
C ASN A 122 -20.67 36.00 50.29
N GLU A 123 -19.75 36.07 51.25
CA GLU A 123 -19.22 34.91 51.94
C GLU A 123 -20.24 34.40 52.98
N PRO A 124 -20.63 33.11 52.93
CA PRO A 124 -21.66 32.59 53.81
C PRO A 124 -21.13 32.43 55.25
N HIS A 125 -21.97 32.79 56.22
CA HIS A 125 -21.69 32.64 57.66
C HIS A 125 -20.58 33.54 58.22
N THR A 126 -20.16 34.58 57.48
CA THR A 126 -19.24 35.62 57.95
C THR A 126 -19.84 37.01 57.71
N THR A 127 -19.38 38.00 58.48
CA THR A 127 -19.81 39.40 58.36
C THR A 127 -18.60 40.32 58.37
N LEU A 128 -18.83 41.62 58.20
CA LEU A 128 -17.76 42.64 58.28
C LEU A 128 -17.00 42.64 59.61
N GLU A 129 -17.57 42.09 60.70
CA GLU A 129 -16.89 41.95 62.00
C GLU A 129 -15.66 41.03 61.93
N SER A 130 -15.59 40.16 60.91
CA SER A 130 -14.44 39.28 60.67
C SER A 130 -13.18 40.06 60.29
N ILE A 131 -12.03 39.64 60.83
CA ILE A 131 -10.71 40.15 60.43
C ILE A 131 -10.44 39.95 58.93
N HIS A 132 -11.04 38.92 58.30
CA HIS A 132 -10.89 38.61 56.88
C HIS A 132 -11.75 39.48 55.96
N HIS A 133 -12.65 40.29 56.53
CA HIS A 133 -13.51 41.23 55.80
C HIS A 133 -13.31 42.69 56.24
N GLY A 134 -12.27 42.96 57.04
CA GLY A 134 -11.87 44.31 57.41
C GLY A 134 -12.51 44.85 58.68
N GLY A 135 -12.90 44.01 59.63
CA GLY A 135 -13.55 44.46 60.86
C GLY A 135 -12.79 45.50 61.68
N SER A 136 -11.46 45.54 61.56
CA SER A 136 -10.62 46.57 62.19
C SER A 136 -10.63 47.93 61.48
N LEU A 137 -11.15 48.02 60.25
CA LEU A 137 -11.22 49.24 59.45
C LEU A 137 -12.57 49.96 59.58
N PHE A 138 -13.63 49.25 59.99
CA PHE A 138 -14.98 49.80 60.06
C PHE A 138 -15.28 50.44 61.41
N ASP A 139 -15.91 51.61 61.36
CA ASP A 139 -16.61 52.20 62.49
C ASP A 139 -18.03 51.61 62.55
N PHE A 140 -18.23 50.58 63.38
CA PHE A 140 -19.51 49.88 63.51
C PHE A 140 -20.63 50.71 64.17
N SER A 141 -20.33 51.92 64.65
CA SER A 141 -21.39 52.89 65.00
C SER A 141 -22.08 53.47 63.76
N LYS A 142 -21.44 53.40 62.58
CA LYS A 142 -21.91 53.94 61.30
C LYS A 142 -22.24 52.86 60.27
N VAL A 143 -21.66 51.67 60.41
CA VAL A 143 -21.84 50.54 59.49
C VAL A 143 -22.39 49.35 60.26
N ASN A 144 -23.42 48.70 59.72
CA ASN A 144 -23.97 47.51 60.36
C ASN A 144 -22.94 46.36 60.33
N LYS A 145 -22.50 45.92 61.51
CA LYS A 145 -21.52 44.83 61.67
C LYS A 145 -22.00 43.46 61.17
N THR A 146 -23.32 43.27 61.01
CA THR A 146 -23.91 42.05 60.46
C THR A 146 -24.02 42.06 58.94
N THR A 147 -23.61 43.15 58.28
CA THR A 147 -23.49 43.20 56.82
C THR A 147 -22.60 42.03 56.34
N PRO A 148 -23.02 41.24 55.34
CA PRO A 148 -22.19 40.18 54.79
C PRO A 148 -20.89 40.74 54.20
N GLY A 149 -19.77 40.09 54.49
CA GLY A 149 -18.52 40.38 53.79
C GLY A 149 -18.54 39.74 52.40
N VAL A 150 -17.88 40.37 51.42
CA VAL A 150 -17.69 39.76 50.10
C VAL A 150 -16.35 39.05 50.02
N ASN A 151 -16.32 37.99 49.21
CA ASN A 151 -15.13 37.25 48.84
C ASN A 151 -14.50 37.86 47.57
N ALA A 152 -13.19 38.04 47.56
CA ALA A 152 -12.47 38.70 46.46
C ALA A 152 -12.05 37.77 45.31
N GLY A 153 -12.41 36.48 45.37
CA GLY A 153 -12.01 35.49 44.36
C GLY A 153 -12.82 35.52 43.08
N ALA A 154 -13.94 36.25 43.04
CA ALA A 154 -14.69 36.49 41.82
C ALA A 154 -15.23 37.92 41.79
N LEU A 155 -14.83 38.70 40.78
CA LEU A 155 -15.20 40.10 40.64
C LEU A 155 -15.72 40.36 39.22
N LEU A 156 -16.95 40.86 39.10
CA LEU A 156 -17.57 41.23 37.82
C LEU A 156 -17.81 42.74 37.79
N PHE A 157 -17.42 43.41 36.71
CA PHE A 157 -17.61 44.85 36.56
C PHE A 157 -17.58 45.29 35.09
N ASN A 158 -18.19 46.46 34.82
CA ASN A 158 -17.98 47.17 33.56
C ASN A 158 -16.61 47.85 33.57
N ASN A 159 -15.94 47.88 32.42
CA ASN A 159 -14.71 48.65 32.26
C ASN A 159 -15.02 50.15 32.33
N SER A 160 -14.75 50.77 33.47
CA SER A 160 -15.11 52.16 33.75
C SER A 160 -14.07 52.88 34.59
N ASP A 161 -14.10 54.21 34.52
CA ASP A 161 -13.24 55.06 35.36
C ASP A 161 -13.57 54.93 36.86
N THR A 162 -14.83 54.66 37.21
CA THR A 162 -15.25 54.44 38.61
C THR A 162 -14.51 53.25 39.22
N ILE A 163 -14.51 52.10 38.52
CA ILE A 163 -13.84 50.89 38.99
C ILE A 163 -12.32 51.03 38.93
N LYS A 164 -11.79 51.70 37.90
CA LYS A 164 -10.36 52.05 37.80
C LYS A 164 -9.89 52.88 38.99
N ASN A 165 -10.65 53.91 39.35
CA ASN A 165 -10.34 54.78 40.49
C ASN A 165 -10.46 54.04 41.83
N LEU A 166 -11.46 53.17 41.98
CA LEU A 166 -11.60 52.29 43.15
C LEU A 166 -10.36 51.40 43.33
N PHE A 167 -9.94 50.69 42.28
CA PHE A 167 -8.77 49.81 42.35
C PHE A 167 -7.49 50.59 42.62
N LYS A 168 -7.33 51.78 42.01
CA LYS A 168 -6.21 52.68 42.32
C LYS A 168 -6.19 53.10 43.79
N LYS A 169 -7.33 53.51 44.36
CA LYS A 169 -7.42 53.87 45.79
C LYS A 169 -7.03 52.71 46.71
N ILE A 170 -7.48 51.50 46.39
CA ILE A 170 -7.14 50.30 47.16
C ILE A 170 -5.64 50.02 47.09
N LEU A 171 -5.04 50.06 45.90
CA LEU A 171 -3.60 49.87 45.70
C LEU A 171 -2.78 50.95 46.44
N ASP A 172 -3.21 52.21 46.36
CA ASP A 172 -2.58 53.34 47.06
C ASP A 172 -2.64 53.17 48.58
N HIS A 173 -3.78 52.72 49.13
CA HIS A 173 -3.92 52.41 50.56
C HIS A 173 -3.00 51.25 50.94
N ALA A 174 -3.04 50.14 50.20
CA ALA A 174 -2.21 48.97 50.48
C ALA A 174 -0.71 49.31 50.52
N SER A 175 -0.23 50.18 49.62
CA SER A 175 1.17 50.63 49.58
C SER A 175 1.63 51.41 50.83
N LYS A 176 0.69 51.98 51.59
CA LYS A 176 0.95 52.79 52.79
C LYS A 176 0.81 52.00 54.08
N LEU A 177 0.38 50.73 54.02
CA LEU A 177 0.27 49.87 55.20
C LEU A 177 1.68 49.45 55.66
N GLY A 178 2.09 49.89 56.85
CA GLY A 178 3.39 49.52 57.42
C GLY A 178 3.48 48.09 57.98
N LYS A 179 2.37 47.34 58.04
CA LYS A 179 2.30 45.92 58.45
C LYS A 179 1.42 45.14 57.48
N SER A 180 1.84 43.92 57.14
CA SER A 180 1.08 43.00 56.28
C SER A 180 -0.25 42.61 56.95
N MET A 181 -1.35 42.69 56.18
CA MET A 181 -2.69 42.30 56.59
C MET A 181 -3.08 41.00 55.89
N VAL A 182 -3.77 40.10 56.60
CA VAL A 182 -4.30 38.86 56.01
C VAL A 182 -5.34 39.22 54.95
N SER A 183 -5.16 38.73 53.72
CA SER A 183 -6.05 38.99 52.58
C SER A 183 -6.30 40.50 52.36
N VAL A 184 -5.20 41.27 52.30
CA VAL A 184 -5.21 42.74 52.18
C VAL A 184 -6.10 43.26 51.04
N ASP A 185 -6.15 42.54 49.92
CA ASP A 185 -7.05 42.83 48.80
C ASP A 185 -8.52 42.78 49.23
N GLN A 186 -8.96 41.68 49.82
CA GLN A 186 -10.35 41.45 50.22
C GLN A 186 -10.79 42.43 51.31
N VAL A 187 -9.92 42.68 52.28
CA VAL A 187 -10.20 43.61 53.39
C VAL A 187 -10.41 45.04 52.88
N LEU A 188 -9.49 45.54 52.05
CA LEU A 188 -9.59 46.90 51.52
C LEU A 188 -10.71 47.03 50.48
N LEU A 189 -10.96 45.98 49.67
CA LEU A 189 -12.08 45.92 48.75
C LEU A 189 -13.41 46.07 49.48
N ASN A 190 -13.62 45.30 50.57
CA ASN A 190 -14.81 45.42 51.41
C ASN A 190 -14.93 46.83 52.00
N TYR A 191 -13.86 47.39 52.55
CA TYR A 191 -13.85 48.72 53.15
C TYR A 191 -14.28 49.82 52.18
N TYR A 192 -13.61 49.96 51.04
CA TYR A 192 -13.88 51.04 50.09
C TYR A 192 -15.23 50.87 49.39
N CYS A 193 -15.58 49.66 48.98
CA CYS A 193 -16.85 49.45 48.28
C CYS A 193 -18.07 49.68 49.18
N ILE A 194 -17.97 49.43 50.48
CA ILE A 194 -19.07 49.65 51.43
C ILE A 194 -19.17 51.12 51.83
N THR A 195 -18.04 51.75 52.14
CA THR A 195 -18.02 53.17 52.52
C THR A 195 -18.42 54.08 51.35
N GLU A 196 -18.05 53.73 50.12
CA GLU A 196 -18.39 54.50 48.91
C GLU A 196 -19.64 53.98 48.17
N LYS A 197 -20.32 52.95 48.69
CA LYS A 197 -21.52 52.33 48.09
C LYS A 197 -21.32 51.83 46.66
N LEU A 198 -20.15 51.29 46.37
CA LEU A 198 -19.74 50.79 45.05
C LEU A 198 -19.99 49.29 44.86
N PHE A 199 -20.52 48.57 45.84
CA PHE A 199 -21.01 47.21 45.62
C PHE A 199 -22.38 47.20 44.94
N GLY A 200 -22.49 46.40 43.88
CA GLY A 200 -23.76 45.99 43.32
C GLY A 200 -24.47 44.95 44.19
N PRO A 201 -25.76 44.64 43.92
CA PRO A 201 -26.43 43.51 44.56
C PRO A 201 -25.67 42.20 44.34
N ASN A 202 -25.83 41.23 45.25
CA ASN A 202 -25.17 39.90 45.21
C ASN A 202 -25.73 38.98 44.10
N ILE A 203 -25.79 39.47 42.86
CA ILE A 203 -26.26 38.72 41.69
C ILE A 203 -25.27 37.61 41.32
N LEU A 204 -23.96 37.84 41.51
CA LEU A 204 -22.92 36.86 41.22
C LEU A 204 -23.02 35.64 42.16
N GLY A 205 -23.50 35.84 43.39
CA GLY A 205 -23.83 34.76 44.32
C GLY A 205 -24.98 33.84 43.88
N ASN A 206 -25.74 34.18 42.83
CA ASN A 206 -26.67 33.24 42.20
C ASN A 206 -25.98 32.29 41.21
N HIS A 207 -24.77 32.64 40.76
CA HIS A 207 -24.00 31.90 39.75
C HIS A 207 -22.76 31.22 40.33
N ILE A 208 -22.25 31.66 41.48
CA ILE A 208 -21.04 31.10 42.10
C ILE A 208 -21.39 30.51 43.45
N PHE A 209 -21.10 29.22 43.61
CA PHE A 209 -21.18 28.56 44.89
C PHE A 209 -19.84 28.65 45.62
N LEU A 210 -19.85 29.11 46.88
CA LEU A 210 -18.66 29.16 47.72
C LEU A 210 -18.58 27.88 48.58
N SER A 211 -17.55 27.06 48.39
CA SER A 211 -17.36 25.79 49.10
C SER A 211 -16.14 25.81 50.02
N ASN A 212 -16.36 25.57 51.33
CA ASN A 212 -15.32 25.42 52.36
C ASN A 212 -15.32 24.05 53.07
N LYS A 213 -16.16 23.09 52.64
CA LYS A 213 -16.34 21.75 53.27
C LYS A 213 -15.70 20.61 52.47
N GLU A 214 -15.54 19.45 53.12
CA GLU A 214 -14.85 18.24 52.61
C GLU A 214 -15.58 17.49 51.48
N LEU A 215 -16.92 17.51 51.46
CA LEU A 215 -17.72 16.70 50.54
C LEU A 215 -18.04 17.47 49.25
N PRO A 216 -18.06 16.79 48.09
CA PRO A 216 -18.31 17.44 46.81
C PRO A 216 -19.77 17.88 46.81
N VAL A 217 -20.03 19.13 46.44
CA VAL A 217 -21.43 19.49 46.18
C VAL A 217 -21.83 18.72 44.92
N SER A 218 -22.81 17.83 45.08
CA SER A 218 -23.41 17.08 43.97
C SER A 218 -23.79 18.06 42.84
N PRO A 219 -23.60 17.73 41.55
CA PRO A 219 -23.88 18.63 40.43
C PRO A 219 -25.40 18.71 40.16
N ILE A 220 -26.24 18.16 41.05
CA ILE A 220 -27.68 18.04 40.86
C ILE A 220 -28.37 19.23 41.52
N GLY A 221 -28.49 20.28 40.70
CA GLY A 221 -29.29 21.47 40.94
C GLY A 221 -28.76 22.57 40.03
N LYS A 222 -29.35 22.76 38.85
CA LYS A 222 -28.95 23.63 37.72
C LYS A 222 -28.75 25.14 38.04
N LYS A 223 -28.57 25.53 39.29
CA LYS A 223 -28.59 26.92 39.74
C LYS A 223 -27.25 27.66 39.53
N TYR A 224 -26.12 27.07 39.91
CA TYR A 224 -24.81 27.74 39.87
C TYR A 224 -24.04 27.39 38.57
N ILE A 225 -23.17 28.29 38.11
CA ILE A 225 -22.26 28.16 36.95
C ILE A 225 -20.82 27.79 37.39
N MET A 226 -20.41 28.19 38.59
CA MET A 226 -19.05 27.98 39.09
C MET A 226 -19.03 27.59 40.56
N ASN A 227 -17.96 26.91 40.97
CA ASN A 227 -17.69 26.57 42.37
C ASN A 227 -16.30 27.09 42.76
N HIS A 228 -16.26 27.92 43.81
CA HIS A 228 -15.03 28.50 44.33
C HIS A 228 -14.62 27.79 45.63
N MET A 229 -13.43 27.18 45.63
CA MET A 229 -12.88 26.40 46.74
C MET A 229 -12.08 27.28 47.72
N TYR A 230 -12.79 28.14 48.46
CA TYR A 230 -12.19 29.06 49.43
C TYR A 230 -11.92 28.41 50.80
N GLY A 231 -10.85 28.85 51.51
CA GLY A 231 -10.55 28.42 52.89
C GLY A 231 -10.26 26.92 53.12
N GLY A 232 -10.30 26.44 54.37
CA GLY A 232 -10.37 25.00 54.73
C GLY A 232 -9.24 24.44 55.63
N ASN A 233 -9.60 23.70 56.70
CA ASN A 233 -8.67 23.27 57.77
C ASN A 233 -8.40 21.74 57.89
N ARG A 234 -9.03 20.87 57.06
CA ARG A 234 -8.93 19.40 57.22
C ARG A 234 -8.28 18.64 56.06
N LEU A 235 -8.69 18.91 54.80
CA LEU A 235 -8.05 18.35 53.60
C LEU A 235 -7.32 19.46 52.83
N PRO A 236 -6.09 19.21 52.32
CA PRO A 236 -5.37 20.16 51.47
C PRO A 236 -6.24 20.67 50.32
N LYS A 237 -6.21 21.99 50.07
CA LYS A 237 -7.02 22.67 49.02
C LYS A 237 -6.92 21.96 47.66
N LYS A 238 -5.71 21.54 47.29
CA LYS A 238 -5.44 20.76 46.07
C LYS A 238 -6.30 19.52 45.95
N GLN A 239 -6.42 18.72 47.02
CA GLN A 239 -7.21 17.49 46.99
C GLN A 239 -8.71 17.77 46.76
N ARG A 240 -9.24 18.84 47.34
CA ARG A 240 -10.65 19.23 47.16
C ARG A 240 -10.94 19.66 45.72
N ILE A 241 -10.05 20.43 45.11
CA ILE A 241 -10.16 20.85 43.70
C ILE A 241 -10.12 19.62 42.79
N MET A 242 -9.13 18.73 42.98
CA MET A 242 -9.01 17.51 42.17
C MET A 242 -10.25 16.61 42.30
N TYR A 243 -10.75 16.45 43.52
CA TYR A 243 -11.94 15.64 43.78
C TYR A 243 -13.20 16.24 43.17
N HIS A 244 -13.38 17.57 43.23
CA HIS A 244 -14.51 18.22 42.57
C HIS A 244 -14.39 18.17 41.05
N LEU A 245 -13.20 18.38 40.49
CA LEU A 245 -12.97 18.23 39.05
C LEU A 245 -13.30 16.81 38.59
N GLN A 246 -12.84 15.79 39.31
CA GLN A 246 -13.17 14.41 39.00
C GLN A 246 -14.69 14.16 38.98
N HIS A 247 -15.38 14.71 39.98
CA HIS A 247 -16.83 14.64 40.07
C HIS A 247 -17.55 15.36 38.91
N LEU A 248 -17.02 16.48 38.43
CA LEU A 248 -17.54 17.16 37.22
C LEU A 248 -17.33 16.31 35.96
N LEU A 249 -16.14 15.71 35.81
CA LEU A 249 -15.83 14.83 34.69
C LEU A 249 -16.76 13.62 34.66
N ASP A 250 -17.04 13.02 35.82
CA ASP A 250 -17.92 11.85 35.93
C ASP A 250 -19.39 12.19 35.65
N ALA A 251 -19.84 13.33 36.15
CA ALA A 251 -21.22 13.79 36.01
C ALA A 251 -21.55 14.48 34.69
N PHE A 252 -20.57 14.73 33.81
CA PHE A 252 -20.81 15.35 32.51
C PHE A 252 -21.86 14.54 31.73
N PRO A 253 -22.95 15.18 31.27
CA PRO A 253 -24.10 14.47 30.72
C PRO A 253 -23.74 13.71 29.44
N ILE A 254 -24.25 12.49 29.33
CA ILE A 254 -24.19 11.71 28.08
C ILE A 254 -25.33 12.21 27.19
N CYS A 255 -25.02 12.84 26.06
CA CYS A 255 -26.02 13.01 25.00
C CYS A 255 -26.49 11.62 24.56
N ARG A 256 -27.79 11.32 24.74
CA ARG A 256 -28.37 10.14 24.08
C ARG A 256 -28.22 10.35 22.58
N PRO A 257 -27.51 9.46 21.85
CA PRO A 257 -27.39 9.61 20.41
C PRO A 257 -28.80 9.66 19.82
N LYS A 258 -29.08 10.67 18.98
CA LYS A 258 -30.29 10.67 18.17
C LYS A 258 -30.26 9.38 17.36
N LYS A 259 -31.36 8.62 17.41
CA LYS A 259 -31.48 7.22 16.95
C LYS A 259 -31.15 6.97 15.47
N ASN A 260 -30.71 7.98 14.70
CA ASN A 260 -30.39 7.93 13.27
C ASN A 260 -29.08 8.67 12.89
N ASP A 261 -28.22 9.05 13.84
CA ASP A 261 -26.93 9.68 13.51
C ASP A 261 -25.84 8.61 13.40
N THR A 262 -25.82 7.91 12.26
CA THR A 262 -24.93 6.76 11.98
C THR A 262 -23.51 7.15 11.54
N SER A 263 -23.12 8.43 11.65
CA SER A 263 -21.75 8.86 11.37
C SER A 263 -21.17 9.59 12.57
N ASP A 264 -20.82 8.84 13.62
CA ASP A 264 -19.90 9.38 14.62
C ASP A 264 -18.63 9.78 13.88
N LYS A 265 -18.39 11.10 13.80
CA LYS A 265 -17.31 11.70 13.01
C LYS A 265 -15.94 11.14 13.40
N MET A 266 -15.84 10.44 14.52
CA MET A 266 -14.63 9.81 15.04
C MET A 266 -14.38 8.40 14.52
N VAL A 267 -15.38 7.69 13.99
CA VAL A 267 -15.23 6.27 13.65
C VAL A 267 -14.22 6.08 12.52
N PHE A 268 -13.34 5.09 12.70
CA PHE A 268 -12.17 4.74 11.88
C PHE A 268 -11.06 5.79 11.83
N LYS A 269 -11.12 6.81 12.68
CA LYS A 269 -10.07 7.81 12.80
C LYS A 269 -8.96 7.34 13.75
N ARG A 270 -7.71 7.38 13.27
CA ARG A 270 -6.51 7.12 14.07
C ARG A 270 -5.88 8.44 14.51
N TYR A 271 -5.51 8.51 15.78
CA TYR A 271 -4.88 9.66 16.42
C TYR A 271 -3.60 9.24 17.14
N THR A 272 -2.52 9.98 16.93
CA THR A 272 -1.26 9.78 17.66
C THR A 272 -1.40 10.23 19.11
N TRP A 273 -0.85 9.45 20.04
CA TRP A 273 -0.95 9.67 21.47
C TRP A 273 0.36 9.30 22.16
N GLY A 274 1.17 10.28 22.55
CA GLY A 274 2.53 10.02 23.04
C GLY A 274 3.34 9.18 22.04
N SER A 275 3.85 8.02 22.48
CA SER A 275 4.56 7.03 21.64
C SER A 275 3.64 6.03 20.92
N GLY A 276 2.33 6.18 21.04
CA GLY A 276 1.33 5.23 20.56
C GLY A 276 0.21 5.88 19.76
N SER A 277 -0.92 5.18 19.63
CA SER A 277 -2.09 5.68 18.90
C SER A 277 -3.40 5.17 19.48
N ILE A 278 -4.46 5.97 19.33
CA ILE A 278 -5.84 5.57 19.59
C ILE A 278 -6.64 5.58 18.28
N VAL A 279 -7.52 4.60 18.10
CA VAL A 279 -8.41 4.47 16.94
C VAL A 279 -9.82 4.30 17.48
N PHE A 280 -10.72 5.21 17.11
CA PHE A 280 -12.13 5.11 17.45
C PHE A 280 -12.79 4.16 16.44
N ASP A 281 -13.32 3.04 16.90
CA ASP A 281 -14.00 2.02 16.10
C ASP A 281 -15.52 2.10 16.32
N LYS A 282 -16.32 1.42 15.51
CA LYS A 282 -17.78 1.41 15.65
C LYS A 282 -18.22 0.87 17.03
N ASP A 283 -19.44 1.21 17.40
CA ASP A 283 -20.12 0.72 18.61
C ASP A 283 -19.43 1.09 19.94
N GLY A 284 -18.74 2.24 19.97
CA GLY A 284 -18.08 2.75 21.16
C GLY A 284 -16.84 1.95 21.56
N VAL A 285 -16.21 1.27 20.60
CA VAL A 285 -14.97 0.51 20.81
C VAL A 285 -13.78 1.42 20.51
N LEU A 286 -12.79 1.44 21.40
CA LEU A 286 -11.53 2.12 21.17
C LEU A 286 -10.43 1.07 21.01
N VAL A 287 -9.60 1.20 19.98
CA VAL A 287 -8.40 0.38 19.80
C VAL A 287 -7.19 1.26 20.04
N THR A 288 -6.38 0.91 21.02
CA THR A 288 -5.16 1.67 21.35
C THR A 288 -3.93 0.78 21.21
N THR A 289 -2.75 1.39 21.10
CA THR A 289 -1.47 0.68 21.14
C THR A 289 -1.21 -0.07 22.45
N TRP A 290 -1.97 0.24 23.50
CA TRP A 290 -1.79 -0.32 24.85
C TRP A 290 -2.90 -1.27 25.29
N GLY A 291 -3.96 -1.42 24.50
CA GLY A 291 -5.15 -2.08 25.00
C GLY A 291 -6.38 -1.80 24.16
N ARG A 292 -7.39 -2.62 24.41
CA ARG A 292 -8.76 -2.21 24.14
C ARG A 292 -9.22 -1.15 25.09
N GLY A 293 -10.10 -0.33 24.54
CA GLY A 293 -10.85 0.62 25.29
C GLY A 293 -12.30 0.70 24.84
N ARG A 294 -13.03 1.58 25.51
CA ARG A 294 -14.36 2.01 25.11
C ARG A 294 -14.37 3.50 24.99
N TYR A 295 -15.26 4.02 24.17
CA TYR A 295 -15.54 5.44 24.18
C TYR A 295 -17.04 5.70 24.04
N VAL A 296 -17.45 6.87 24.50
CA VAL A 296 -18.81 7.39 24.40
C VAL A 296 -18.72 8.87 24.01
N CYS A 297 -19.44 9.26 22.97
CA CYS A 297 -19.65 10.65 22.61
C CYS A 297 -20.52 11.31 23.69
N LEU A 298 -20.00 12.35 24.36
CA LEU A 298 -20.74 13.12 25.36
C LEU A 298 -21.45 14.31 24.71
N ASN A 299 -20.83 14.94 23.71
CA ASN A 299 -21.39 15.94 22.80
C ASN A 299 -20.55 15.98 21.48
N ASP A 300 -20.86 16.89 20.55
CA ASP A 300 -20.27 16.96 19.20
C ASP A 300 -18.73 16.85 19.14
N ASN A 301 -18.01 17.36 20.14
CA ASN A 301 -16.54 17.38 20.17
C ASN A 301 -15.94 16.78 21.46
N VAL A 302 -16.76 16.31 22.41
CA VAL A 302 -16.30 15.80 23.71
C VAL A 302 -16.61 14.31 23.82
N TYR A 303 -15.58 13.53 24.09
CA TYR A 303 -15.63 12.08 24.15
C TYR A 303 -15.10 11.60 25.50
N ARG A 304 -15.81 10.66 26.13
CA ARG A 304 -15.25 9.88 27.24
C ARG A 304 -14.63 8.64 26.66
N ALA A 305 -13.35 8.42 26.88
CA ALA A 305 -12.62 7.25 26.42
C ALA A 305 -12.02 6.52 27.62
N SER A 306 -11.87 5.21 27.54
CA SER A 306 -11.31 4.39 28.61
C SER A 306 -10.45 3.32 27.99
N TRP A 307 -9.19 3.19 28.37
CA TRP A 307 -8.34 2.07 27.98
C TRP A 307 -7.37 1.74 29.11
N ALA A 308 -6.97 0.47 29.22
CA ALA A 308 -6.11 0.00 30.32
C ALA A 308 -6.62 0.40 31.73
N SER A 309 -7.95 0.45 31.92
CA SER A 309 -8.63 0.89 33.16
C SER A 309 -8.41 2.38 33.52
N ILE A 310 -7.86 3.17 32.61
CA ILE A 310 -7.69 4.61 32.76
C ILE A 310 -8.79 5.30 31.94
N ASN A 311 -9.59 6.12 32.62
CA ASN A 311 -10.63 6.91 31.98
C ASN A 311 -10.06 8.27 31.60
N HIS A 312 -10.40 8.72 30.40
CA HIS A 312 -10.03 10.00 29.82
C HIS A 312 -11.29 10.75 29.37
N THR A 313 -11.27 12.07 29.56
CA THR A 313 -12.21 12.98 28.91
C THR A 313 -11.43 13.75 27.85
N ILE A 314 -11.85 13.63 26.60
CA ILE A 314 -11.14 14.15 25.42
C ILE A 314 -12.02 15.21 24.75
N ILE A 315 -11.45 16.39 24.51
CA ILE A 315 -12.08 17.51 23.82
C ILE A 315 -11.34 17.73 22.51
N PHE A 316 -12.02 17.55 21.38
CA PHE A 316 -11.49 17.85 20.06
C PHE A 316 -11.79 19.28 19.65
N ASN A 317 -10.95 19.86 18.78
CA ASN A 317 -11.30 21.09 18.08
C ASN A 317 -12.32 20.81 16.95
N ASN A 318 -12.92 21.86 16.39
CA ASN A 318 -14.03 21.73 15.45
C ASN A 318 -13.71 20.94 14.16
N ASP A 319 -12.45 20.95 13.71
CA ASP A 319 -11.99 20.20 12.54
C ASP A 319 -11.40 18.81 12.88
N LEU A 320 -11.38 18.45 14.17
CA LEU A 320 -10.88 17.18 14.71
C LEU A 320 -9.38 16.92 14.46
N THR A 321 -8.58 17.96 14.21
CA THR A 321 -7.12 17.86 13.99
C THR A 321 -6.28 18.05 15.26
N LYS A 322 -6.91 18.48 16.36
CA LYS A 322 -6.27 18.63 17.66
C LYS A 322 -7.17 18.09 18.76
N TYR A 323 -6.54 17.65 19.84
CA TYR A 323 -7.25 17.20 21.03
C TYR A 323 -6.61 17.71 22.32
N THR A 324 -7.45 17.85 23.34
CA THR A 324 -7.05 18.01 24.73
C THR A 324 -7.66 16.86 25.52
N SER A 325 -6.83 16.11 26.23
CA SER A 325 -7.24 14.98 27.06
C SER A 325 -6.96 15.29 28.52
N ILE A 326 -7.88 14.89 29.40
CA ILE A 326 -7.61 14.80 30.84
C ILE A 326 -7.79 13.36 31.28
N CYS A 327 -6.81 12.84 32.02
CA CYS A 327 -6.94 11.58 32.72
C CYS A 327 -7.79 11.79 33.98
N ASN A 328 -8.91 11.09 34.08
CA ASN A 328 -9.84 11.23 35.21
C ASN A 328 -9.16 10.79 36.53
N SER A 329 -8.30 9.77 36.53
CA SER A 329 -7.75 9.25 37.80
C SER A 329 -6.69 10.13 38.47
N ASN A 330 -5.93 10.91 37.69
CA ASN A 330 -4.81 11.72 38.21
C ASN A 330 -4.80 13.16 37.67
N VAL A 331 -5.81 13.56 36.90
CA VAL A 331 -6.02 14.91 36.38
C VAL A 331 -4.85 15.39 35.51
N LEU A 332 -4.06 14.45 34.97
CA LEU A 332 -3.02 14.78 34.00
C LEU A 332 -3.68 15.22 32.70
N ILE A 333 -3.41 16.47 32.32
CA ILE A 333 -3.84 17.06 31.08
C ILE A 333 -2.74 16.90 30.04
N ASP A 334 -3.11 16.41 28.88
CA ASP A 334 -2.25 16.31 27.71
C ASP A 334 -2.98 16.88 26.49
N GLY A 335 -2.23 17.30 25.48
CA GLY A 335 -2.80 17.79 24.24
C GLY A 335 -1.80 17.70 23.11
N GLY A 336 -2.32 17.55 21.89
CA GLY A 336 -1.49 17.28 20.73
C GLY A 336 -2.11 17.78 19.43
N VAL A 337 -1.22 17.99 18.46
CA VAL A 337 -1.57 18.17 17.04
C VAL A 337 -1.49 16.80 16.39
N ILE A 338 -2.47 16.48 15.54
CA ILE A 338 -2.59 15.17 14.93
C ILE A 338 -2.06 15.21 13.49
N ASP A 339 -1.18 14.26 13.15
CA ASP A 339 -1.00 13.80 11.78
C ASP A 339 -2.21 12.95 11.43
N THR A 340 -3.19 13.57 10.77
CA THR A 340 -4.45 12.93 10.47
C THR A 340 -4.21 11.83 9.46
N VAL A 341 -4.23 10.56 9.88
CA VAL A 341 -4.44 9.45 8.94
C VAL A 341 -5.94 9.39 8.68
N HIS A 342 -6.48 10.42 8.03
CA HIS A 342 -7.75 10.31 7.33
C HIS A 342 -7.47 9.93 5.90
N THR A 343 -8.31 9.02 5.46
CA THR A 343 -8.60 8.72 4.07
C THR A 343 -8.77 10.01 3.27
N ASP A 344 -7.69 10.51 2.68
CA ASP A 344 -7.70 11.50 1.59
C ASP A 344 -6.80 11.00 0.45
N THR A 345 -7.26 9.95 -0.22
CA THR A 345 -7.27 9.92 -1.68
C THR A 345 -8.70 9.70 -2.14
N ILE A 346 -9.59 10.63 -1.81
CA ILE A 346 -10.76 10.94 -2.63
C ILE A 346 -10.60 12.42 -3.00
N PRO A 347 -10.41 12.77 -4.27
CA PRO A 347 -10.37 14.17 -4.67
C PRO A 347 -11.76 14.78 -4.49
N VAL A 348 -11.83 15.86 -3.71
CA VAL A 348 -12.97 16.78 -3.71
C VAL A 348 -13.04 17.41 -5.10
N SER A 349 -14.02 17.01 -5.90
CA SER A 349 -14.49 17.84 -7.01
C SER A 349 -15.64 18.70 -6.52
N SER A 350 -15.54 19.99 -6.83
CA SER A 350 -16.43 21.08 -6.48
C SER A 350 -17.89 20.84 -6.89
N LEU A 351 -18.81 21.10 -5.95
CA LEU A 351 -20.21 21.57 -6.04
C LEU A 351 -20.89 21.53 -7.44
N SER A 352 -22.11 21.04 -7.63
CA SER A 352 -23.31 21.08 -6.79
C SER A 352 -24.46 20.28 -7.44
N SER A 353 -25.44 19.88 -6.63
CA SER A 353 -26.81 19.44 -7.00
C SER A 353 -27.04 18.00 -7.48
N VAL A 354 -26.95 17.00 -6.59
CA VAL A 354 -27.80 15.80 -6.69
C VAL A 354 -28.23 15.33 -5.28
N LYS A 355 -29.51 14.95 -5.17
CA LYS A 355 -30.24 14.48 -3.97
C LYS A 355 -29.56 13.32 -3.24
N PRO A 356 -29.81 13.16 -1.91
CA PRO A 356 -29.09 12.22 -1.06
C PRO A 356 -29.34 10.77 -1.47
N ILE A 357 -28.25 10.03 -1.72
CA ILE A 357 -28.24 8.57 -1.82
C ILE A 357 -27.77 8.02 -0.48
N SER A 358 -28.51 7.05 0.06
CA SER A 358 -28.25 6.36 1.32
C SER A 358 -26.95 5.55 1.31
N TYR A 359 -26.17 5.62 2.39
CA TYR A 359 -24.97 4.83 2.62
C TYR A 359 -25.32 3.34 2.87
N ASN A 360 -24.89 2.44 1.98
CA ASN A 360 -24.92 0.99 2.19
C ASN A 360 -23.52 0.50 2.63
N VAL A 361 -23.45 -0.14 3.79
CA VAL A 361 -22.29 -0.98 4.18
C VAL A 361 -22.17 -2.11 3.14
N GLY A 362 -20.98 -2.35 2.59
CA GLY A 362 -20.77 -3.25 1.45
C GLY A 362 -21.24 -4.70 1.69
N ASN A 363 -21.98 -5.26 0.73
CA ASN A 363 -22.41 -6.68 0.70
C ASN A 363 -21.28 -7.65 0.30
N LYS A 364 -20.03 -7.21 0.19
CA LYS A 364 -18.91 -8.05 -0.26
C LYS A 364 -18.40 -8.99 0.84
N MET A 365 -17.89 -10.14 0.41
CA MET A 365 -17.36 -11.23 1.24
C MET A 365 -15.87 -11.43 0.93
N LEU A 366 -15.08 -11.77 1.94
CA LEU A 366 -13.64 -12.00 1.80
C LEU A 366 -13.28 -13.43 2.15
N VAL A 367 -12.46 -14.07 1.32
CA VAL A 367 -11.77 -15.32 1.63
C VAL A 367 -10.28 -15.05 1.71
N TYR A 368 -9.59 -15.50 2.76
CA TYR A 368 -8.14 -15.26 2.87
C TYR A 368 -7.33 -16.46 3.36
N PHE A 369 -6.05 -16.47 2.95
CA PHE A 369 -5.07 -17.53 3.16
C PHE A 369 -3.74 -16.95 3.66
N CYS A 370 -2.89 -17.79 4.27
CA CYS A 370 -1.57 -17.40 4.77
C CYS A 370 -0.49 -18.37 4.27
N VAL A 371 0.58 -17.86 3.64
CA VAL A 371 1.71 -18.68 3.17
C VAL A 371 3.03 -17.96 3.43
N PHE A 372 3.90 -18.58 4.24
CA PHE A 372 5.18 -17.99 4.66
C PHE A 372 6.30 -19.02 4.69
N HIS A 373 7.53 -18.57 4.42
CA HIS A 373 8.80 -19.31 4.49
C HIS A 373 8.91 -20.56 3.59
N ASN A 374 8.11 -21.59 3.83
CA ASN A 374 8.22 -22.89 3.17
C ASN A 374 7.40 -22.90 1.88
N THR A 375 8.10 -23.03 0.75
CA THR A 375 7.52 -23.05 -0.58
C THR A 375 6.52 -24.17 -0.83
N THR A 376 6.58 -25.28 -0.09
CA THR A 376 5.61 -26.38 -0.22
C THR A 376 4.21 -25.97 0.24
N TYR A 377 4.07 -25.04 1.18
CA TYR A 377 2.75 -24.47 1.51
C TYR A 377 2.16 -23.65 0.36
N PHE A 378 3.02 -23.11 -0.50
CA PHE A 378 2.59 -22.48 -1.74
C PHE A 378 2.02 -23.51 -2.73
N ASP A 379 2.61 -24.71 -2.80
CA ASP A 379 2.09 -25.82 -3.61
C ASP A 379 0.75 -26.34 -3.06
N LEU A 380 0.55 -26.32 -1.75
CA LEU A 380 -0.75 -26.60 -1.12
C LEU A 380 -1.80 -25.55 -1.52
N LEU A 381 -1.45 -24.26 -1.44
CA LEU A 381 -2.31 -23.15 -1.87
C LEU A 381 -2.73 -23.31 -3.35
N GLU A 382 -1.82 -23.72 -4.22
CA GLU A 382 -2.12 -24.00 -5.62
C GLU A 382 -3.22 -25.07 -5.76
N GLN A 383 -3.13 -26.19 -5.03
CA GLN A 383 -4.16 -27.23 -5.08
C GLN A 383 -5.51 -26.76 -4.48
N LEU A 384 -5.46 -25.96 -3.41
CA LEU A 384 -6.66 -25.34 -2.82
C LEU A 384 -7.37 -24.44 -3.83
N LEU A 385 -6.66 -23.47 -4.42
CA LEU A 385 -7.23 -22.53 -5.39
C LEU A 385 -7.70 -23.23 -6.66
N LEU A 386 -7.01 -24.29 -7.09
CA LEU A 386 -7.43 -25.14 -8.20
C LEU A 386 -8.78 -25.80 -7.91
N SER A 387 -8.91 -26.47 -6.77
CA SER A 387 -10.15 -27.12 -6.37
C SER A 387 -11.30 -26.11 -6.19
N LEU A 388 -11.00 -24.96 -5.59
CA LEU A 388 -11.95 -23.85 -5.42
C LEU A 388 -12.47 -23.34 -6.76
N LYS A 389 -11.58 -23.14 -7.75
CA LYS A 389 -11.94 -22.69 -9.11
C LYS A 389 -12.81 -23.70 -9.85
N VAL A 390 -12.57 -25.00 -9.67
CA VAL A 390 -13.31 -26.05 -10.39
C VAL A 390 -14.66 -26.34 -9.75
N PHE A 391 -14.73 -26.44 -8.42
CA PHE A 391 -15.92 -26.96 -7.73
C PHE A 391 -16.83 -25.88 -7.13
N SER A 392 -16.34 -24.64 -6.94
CA SER A 392 -17.17 -23.54 -6.45
C SER A 392 -17.67 -22.66 -7.58
N VAL A 393 -18.93 -22.21 -7.49
CA VAL A 393 -19.50 -21.28 -8.47
C VAL A 393 -18.85 -19.91 -8.30
N TYR A 394 -18.44 -19.28 -9.41
CA TYR A 394 -17.91 -17.92 -9.38
C TYR A 394 -18.98 -16.94 -8.86
N ASN A 395 -18.62 -16.16 -7.85
CA ASN A 395 -19.46 -15.12 -7.28
C ASN A 395 -18.67 -13.81 -7.20
N GLU A 396 -19.15 -12.78 -7.91
CA GLU A 396 -18.51 -11.46 -7.99
C GLU A 396 -18.49 -10.71 -6.64
N ASN A 397 -19.29 -11.15 -5.67
CA ASN A 397 -19.28 -10.58 -4.32
C ASN A 397 -18.22 -11.20 -3.41
N ILE A 398 -17.52 -12.26 -3.84
CA ILE A 398 -16.42 -12.86 -3.09
C ILE A 398 -15.10 -12.39 -3.68
N GLU A 399 -14.25 -11.81 -2.82
CA GLU A 399 -12.87 -11.47 -3.16
C GLU A 399 -11.91 -12.38 -2.36
N TYR A 400 -10.73 -12.62 -2.92
CA TYR A 400 -9.75 -13.54 -2.36
C TYR A 400 -8.46 -12.80 -2.02
N LEU A 401 -7.81 -13.17 -0.91
CA LEU A 401 -6.61 -12.51 -0.40
C LEU A 401 -5.59 -13.53 0.09
N VAL A 402 -4.30 -13.33 -0.23
CA VAL A 402 -3.21 -14.13 0.33
C VAL A 402 -2.23 -13.24 1.10
N PHE A 403 -1.91 -13.67 2.32
CA PHE A 403 -0.83 -13.12 3.13
C PHE A 403 0.47 -13.86 2.83
N VAL A 404 1.49 -13.13 2.39
CA VAL A 404 2.78 -13.69 2.00
C VAL A 404 3.97 -12.87 2.50
N SER A 405 5.16 -13.47 2.51
CA SER A 405 6.42 -12.73 2.61
C SER A 405 6.79 -12.10 1.28
N ASP A 406 7.58 -11.03 1.31
CA ASP A 406 8.06 -10.30 0.12
C ASP A 406 8.70 -11.24 -0.93
N SER A 407 9.50 -12.20 -0.46
CA SER A 407 10.15 -13.22 -1.30
C SER A 407 9.20 -14.13 -2.09
N LEU A 408 7.92 -14.22 -1.71
CA LEU A 408 6.92 -15.08 -2.35
C LEU A 408 5.96 -14.30 -3.26
N VAL A 409 6.03 -12.97 -3.32
CA VAL A 409 5.14 -12.12 -4.14
C VAL A 409 5.23 -12.49 -5.63
N ALA A 410 6.44 -12.68 -6.17
CA ALA A 410 6.64 -13.09 -7.55
C ALA A 410 5.95 -14.44 -7.86
N ARG A 411 6.03 -15.40 -6.93
CA ARG A 411 5.39 -16.71 -7.08
C ARG A 411 3.87 -16.61 -7.00
N ALA A 412 3.33 -15.72 -6.17
CA ALA A 412 1.90 -15.42 -6.12
C ALA A 412 1.39 -14.83 -7.44
N HIS A 413 2.11 -13.88 -8.04
CA HIS A 413 1.75 -13.38 -9.37
C HIS A 413 1.80 -14.47 -10.45
N LEU A 414 2.81 -15.34 -10.41
CA LEU A 414 2.86 -16.49 -11.32
C LEU A 414 1.63 -17.39 -11.14
N LEU A 415 1.23 -17.70 -9.91
CA LEU A 415 0.06 -18.52 -9.60
C LEU A 415 -1.26 -17.85 -10.01
N ILE A 416 -1.39 -16.53 -9.81
CA ILE A 416 -2.54 -15.73 -10.25
C ILE A 416 -2.70 -15.82 -11.76
N ASN A 417 -1.61 -15.64 -12.49
CA ASN A 417 -1.62 -15.69 -13.95
C ASN A 417 -1.94 -17.11 -14.43
N ALA A 418 -1.25 -18.09 -13.86
CA ALA A 418 -1.41 -19.53 -14.09
C ALA A 418 -2.84 -20.04 -13.92
N LEU A 419 -3.48 -19.71 -12.80
CA LEU A 419 -4.82 -20.16 -12.51
C LEU A 419 -5.87 -19.20 -13.05
N GLN A 420 -5.50 -17.99 -13.49
CA GLN A 420 -6.42 -16.90 -13.81
C GLN A 420 -7.46 -16.76 -12.71
N PHE A 421 -6.96 -16.49 -11.50
CA PHE A 421 -7.76 -16.45 -10.28
C PHE A 421 -7.58 -15.07 -9.62
N PRO A 422 -8.67 -14.33 -9.35
CA PRO A 422 -8.58 -12.97 -8.82
C PRO A 422 -8.18 -13.01 -7.33
N LEU A 423 -6.86 -13.02 -7.07
CA LEU A 423 -6.27 -13.08 -5.74
C LEU A 423 -5.50 -11.78 -5.42
N HIS A 424 -5.91 -11.08 -4.38
CA HIS A 424 -5.18 -9.94 -3.81
C HIS A 424 -3.99 -10.42 -2.99
N ILE A 425 -2.94 -9.61 -2.89
CA ILE A 425 -1.72 -9.93 -2.15
C ILE A 425 -1.51 -8.88 -1.06
N LYS A 426 -1.28 -9.33 0.18
CA LYS A 426 -0.83 -8.48 1.29
C LYS A 426 0.47 -9.04 1.84
N VAL A 427 1.49 -8.18 1.91
CA VAL A 427 2.82 -8.56 2.35
C VAL A 427 2.99 -8.33 3.84
N PHE A 428 3.49 -9.34 4.55
CA PHE A 428 3.93 -9.25 5.94
C PHE A 428 5.39 -9.69 6.07
N ASN A 429 6.15 -8.98 6.90
CA ASN A 429 7.57 -9.26 7.12
C ASN A 429 7.79 -9.99 8.46
N PHE A 430 7.22 -11.19 8.58
CA PHE A 430 7.39 -12.03 9.77
C PHE A 430 8.79 -12.64 9.84
N GLN A 431 9.44 -12.50 10.99
CA GLN A 431 10.84 -12.89 11.20
C GLN A 431 10.97 -14.31 11.77
N SER A 432 9.87 -14.93 12.19
CA SER A 432 9.88 -16.25 12.81
C SER A 432 8.74 -17.14 12.32
N GLN A 433 8.96 -18.45 12.35
CA GLN A 433 7.94 -19.45 12.03
C GLN A 433 6.69 -19.31 12.89
N HIS A 434 6.84 -18.84 14.14
CA HIS A 434 5.70 -18.57 15.01
C HIS A 434 4.87 -17.37 14.53
N GLU A 435 5.52 -16.26 14.18
CA GLU A 435 4.80 -15.08 13.65
C GLU A 435 4.04 -15.45 12.39
N ALA A 436 4.69 -16.18 11.48
CA ALA A 436 4.05 -16.77 10.32
C ALA A 436 2.88 -17.70 10.67
N GLY A 437 3.02 -18.54 11.70
CA GLY A 437 1.95 -19.42 12.17
C GLY A 437 0.74 -18.70 12.78
N CYS A 438 0.93 -17.46 13.25
CA CYS A 438 -0.14 -16.60 13.77
C CYS A 438 -0.71 -15.65 12.72
N ALA A 439 -0.24 -15.71 11.47
CA ALA A 439 -0.56 -14.74 10.44
C ALA A 439 -2.06 -14.52 10.21
N ARG A 440 -2.89 -15.56 10.40
CA ARG A 440 -4.35 -15.47 10.25
C ARG A 440 -4.97 -14.41 11.18
N LEU A 441 -4.36 -14.17 12.33
CA LEU A 441 -4.85 -13.19 13.31
C LEU A 441 -4.64 -11.73 12.89
N HIS A 442 -3.87 -11.47 11.83
CA HIS A 442 -3.56 -10.13 11.33
C HIS A 442 -4.53 -9.63 10.25
N ILE A 443 -5.65 -10.32 10.01
CA ILE A 443 -6.62 -9.96 8.96
C ILE A 443 -7.13 -8.51 9.07
N PHE A 444 -7.27 -7.99 10.29
CA PHE A 444 -7.74 -6.62 10.51
C PHE A 444 -6.68 -5.53 10.24
N GLU A 445 -5.46 -5.92 9.86
CA GLU A 445 -4.42 -5.02 9.37
C GLU A 445 -4.43 -4.86 7.84
N TYR A 446 -5.34 -5.56 7.15
CA TYR A 446 -5.58 -5.37 5.72
C TYR A 446 -6.31 -4.05 5.45
N GLU A 447 -5.78 -3.23 4.54
CA GLU A 447 -6.21 -1.85 4.32
C GLU A 447 -7.67 -1.75 3.86
N PHE A 448 -8.13 -2.76 3.12
CA PHE A 448 -9.48 -2.80 2.55
C PHE A 448 -10.47 -3.61 3.40
N ILE A 449 -10.09 -4.04 4.62
CA ILE A 449 -10.89 -4.95 5.43
C ILE A 449 -12.32 -4.43 5.71
N ASN A 450 -12.51 -3.11 5.75
CA ASN A 450 -13.81 -2.48 5.99
C ASN A 450 -14.80 -2.60 4.82
N ASN A 451 -14.35 -3.05 3.64
CA ASN A 451 -15.22 -3.27 2.48
C ASN A 451 -16.01 -4.57 2.55
N TYR A 452 -15.68 -5.46 3.48
CA TYR A 452 -16.23 -6.81 3.57
C TYR A 452 -17.03 -7.00 4.85
N SER A 453 -18.24 -7.54 4.71
CA SER A 453 -19.15 -7.81 5.83
C SER A 453 -18.96 -9.19 6.44
N LYS A 454 -18.62 -10.19 5.61
CA LYS A 454 -18.32 -11.57 6.02
C LYS A 454 -16.92 -11.97 5.60
N ILE A 455 -16.22 -12.72 6.45
CA ILE A 455 -14.83 -13.13 6.24
C ILE A 455 -14.71 -14.63 6.51
N LEU A 456 -14.03 -15.34 5.60
CA LEU A 456 -13.71 -16.77 5.70
C LEU A 456 -12.18 -16.95 5.62
N TYR A 457 -11.60 -17.50 6.67
CA TYR A 457 -10.22 -17.99 6.68
C TYR A 457 -10.17 -19.46 6.26
N MET A 458 -9.14 -19.85 5.51
CA MET A 458 -8.82 -21.26 5.23
C MET A 458 -7.31 -21.52 5.29
N ASP A 459 -6.90 -22.60 5.97
CA ASP A 459 -5.57 -23.16 5.87
C ASP A 459 -5.31 -23.70 4.44
N THR A 460 -4.04 -23.76 4.04
CA THR A 460 -3.68 -24.11 2.65
C THR A 460 -3.79 -25.61 2.35
N ASP A 461 -3.81 -26.47 3.37
CA ASP A 461 -3.96 -27.92 3.28
C ASP A 461 -5.44 -28.34 3.23
N ILE A 462 -6.23 -27.60 2.45
CA ILE A 462 -7.65 -27.82 2.25
C ILE A 462 -7.94 -28.07 0.77
N LEU A 463 -8.90 -28.94 0.47
CA LEU A 463 -9.53 -29.04 -0.84
C LEU A 463 -11.01 -28.70 -0.75
N ILE A 464 -11.48 -27.98 -1.78
CA ILE A 464 -12.89 -27.68 -2.00
C ILE A 464 -13.48 -28.75 -2.92
N GLN A 465 -14.71 -29.16 -2.66
CA GLN A 465 -15.43 -30.17 -3.45
C GLN A 465 -16.92 -29.80 -3.64
N GLY A 466 -17.28 -28.55 -3.35
CA GLY A 466 -18.61 -27.99 -3.57
C GLY A 466 -18.62 -26.46 -3.49
N ASP A 467 -19.81 -25.87 -3.64
CA ASP A 467 -19.98 -24.40 -3.64
C ASP A 467 -19.79 -23.79 -2.24
N ILE A 468 -18.78 -22.93 -2.11
CA ILE A 468 -18.43 -22.28 -0.84
C ILE A 468 -19.50 -21.28 -0.38
N MET A 469 -20.41 -20.83 -1.24
CA MET A 469 -21.50 -19.94 -0.82
C MET A 469 -22.34 -20.55 0.30
N LYS A 470 -22.52 -21.87 0.27
CA LYS A 470 -23.22 -22.61 1.33
C LYS A 470 -22.53 -22.49 2.68
N ILE A 471 -21.21 -22.26 2.73
CA ILE A 471 -20.46 -21.95 3.96
C ILE A 471 -20.85 -20.57 4.47
N PHE A 472 -20.87 -19.54 3.61
CA PHE A 472 -21.26 -18.17 3.99
C PHE A 472 -22.73 -18.05 4.43
N ASP A 473 -23.61 -18.92 3.94
CA ASP A 473 -25.03 -18.97 4.29
C ASP A 473 -25.27 -19.44 5.74
N CYS A 474 -24.33 -20.20 6.32
CA CYS A 474 -24.37 -20.66 7.71
C CYS A 474 -24.17 -19.53 8.74
N LEU A 475 -23.54 -18.41 8.35
CA LEU A 475 -23.21 -17.34 9.27
C LEU A 475 -24.47 -16.53 9.67
N LYS A 476 -24.88 -16.65 10.93
CA LYS A 476 -26.08 -15.98 11.50
C LYS A 476 -25.77 -15.04 12.66
N GLU A 477 -24.73 -15.32 13.43
CA GLU A 477 -24.38 -14.58 14.65
C GLU A 477 -22.95 -13.99 14.56
N ASP A 478 -22.67 -13.01 15.41
CA ASP A 478 -21.31 -12.46 15.62
C ASP A 478 -20.46 -13.41 16.48
N LYS A 479 -20.22 -14.62 15.97
CA LYS A 479 -19.39 -15.66 16.57
C LYS A 479 -18.39 -16.19 15.54
N LEU A 480 -17.40 -16.92 16.03
CA LEU A 480 -16.44 -17.68 15.24
C LEU A 480 -17.04 -19.04 14.88
N TYR A 481 -17.41 -19.23 13.63
CA TYR A 481 -17.94 -20.48 13.12
C TYR A 481 -16.78 -21.37 12.68
N ALA A 482 -16.72 -22.59 13.21
CA ALA A 482 -15.63 -23.53 12.97
C ALA A 482 -16.11 -24.99 13.05
N LYS A 483 -15.30 -25.92 12.54
CA LYS A 483 -15.55 -27.36 12.70
C LYS A 483 -15.14 -27.80 14.11
N ASN A 484 -15.96 -28.63 14.76
CA ASN A 484 -15.57 -29.22 16.03
C ASN A 484 -14.43 -30.25 15.88
N GLU A 485 -13.51 -30.26 16.84
CA GLU A 485 -12.34 -31.14 16.88
C GLU A 485 -11.91 -31.37 18.34
N TYR A 486 -11.74 -32.63 18.74
CA TYR A 486 -11.29 -33.06 20.06
C TYR A 486 -11.95 -32.30 21.24
N THR A 487 -11.26 -32.23 22.39
CA THR A 487 -11.71 -31.50 23.59
C THR A 487 -10.66 -30.50 24.06
N VAL A 488 -11.07 -29.55 24.90
CA VAL A 488 -10.19 -28.51 25.50
C VAL A 488 -9.02 -29.09 26.33
N TYR A 489 -9.02 -30.39 26.64
CA TYR A 489 -7.95 -31.05 27.38
C TYR A 489 -6.64 -31.17 26.57
N GLY A 490 -6.72 -31.20 25.25
CA GLY A 490 -5.55 -31.35 24.38
C GLY A 490 -4.57 -30.17 24.47
N SER A 491 -3.27 -30.45 24.42
CA SER A 491 -2.23 -29.40 24.42
C SER A 491 -2.32 -28.48 23.20
N GLY A 492 -2.71 -29.02 22.03
CA GLY A 492 -3.01 -28.27 20.81
C GLY A 492 -4.34 -27.50 20.82
N HIS A 493 -5.11 -27.62 21.90
CA HIS A 493 -6.46 -27.06 22.05
C HIS A 493 -6.60 -26.23 23.32
N GLY A 494 -5.49 -25.66 23.81
CA GLY A 494 -5.53 -24.72 24.92
C GLY A 494 -5.55 -25.36 26.31
N GLY A 495 -5.30 -26.66 26.44
CA GLY A 495 -5.34 -27.34 27.74
C GLY A 495 -4.39 -26.78 28.80
N LEU A 496 -3.35 -26.06 28.39
CA LEU A 496 -2.44 -25.34 29.29
C LEU A 496 -3.03 -24.03 29.85
N PHE A 497 -4.10 -23.51 29.26
CA PHE A 497 -4.70 -22.22 29.62
C PHE A 497 -5.97 -22.38 30.47
N PHE A 498 -6.58 -23.56 30.49
CA PHE A 498 -7.81 -23.81 31.23
C PHE A 498 -7.54 -24.30 32.66
N ASP A 499 -8.33 -23.79 33.60
CA ASP A 499 -8.41 -24.33 34.96
C ASP A 499 -9.49 -25.42 35.00
N PHE A 500 -9.06 -26.68 34.88
CA PHE A 500 -9.97 -27.83 34.85
C PHE A 500 -10.68 -28.13 36.18
N THR A 501 -10.36 -27.39 37.25
CA THR A 501 -11.18 -27.42 38.47
C THR A 501 -12.48 -26.62 38.29
N LYS A 502 -12.53 -25.72 37.30
CA LYS A 502 -13.66 -24.84 37.00
C LYS A 502 -14.33 -25.14 35.67
N ILE A 503 -13.62 -25.75 34.72
CA ILE A 503 -14.08 -26.03 33.36
C ILE A 503 -14.02 -27.54 33.11
N ASP A 504 -15.09 -28.10 32.55
CA ASP A 504 -15.12 -29.51 32.17
C ASP A 504 -14.12 -29.79 31.04
N LYS A 505 -13.20 -30.72 31.29
CA LYS A 505 -12.17 -31.16 30.33
C LYS A 505 -12.75 -31.81 29.06
N ASN A 506 -14.02 -32.22 29.09
CA ASN A 506 -14.70 -32.88 27.97
C ASN A 506 -15.42 -31.89 27.04
N ILE A 507 -15.34 -30.57 27.29
CA ILE A 507 -15.90 -29.58 26.39
C ILE A 507 -15.25 -29.74 25.01
N VAL A 508 -16.11 -29.99 24.02
CA VAL A 508 -15.73 -30.08 22.61
C VAL A 508 -15.27 -28.72 22.13
N THR A 509 -14.19 -28.70 21.36
CA THR A 509 -13.54 -27.47 20.89
C THR A 509 -13.47 -27.43 19.37
N LEU A 510 -12.76 -26.46 18.79
CA LEU A 510 -12.71 -26.18 17.36
C LEU A 510 -11.37 -26.55 16.73
N ASN A 511 -11.43 -26.94 15.45
CA ASN A 511 -10.33 -26.89 14.51
C ASN A 511 -10.29 -25.48 13.89
N SER A 512 -9.15 -24.81 13.96
CA SER A 512 -9.03 -23.42 13.52
C SER A 512 -8.67 -23.24 12.05
N GLY A 513 -8.51 -24.33 11.29
CA GLY A 513 -8.12 -24.27 9.88
C GLY A 513 -9.21 -23.76 8.94
N VAL A 514 -10.46 -23.67 9.40
CA VAL A 514 -11.52 -22.94 8.72
C VAL A 514 -12.27 -22.10 9.73
N LEU A 515 -12.24 -20.77 9.55
CA LEU A 515 -12.94 -19.83 10.44
C LEU A 515 -13.83 -18.90 9.62
N LEU A 516 -15.13 -18.94 9.88
CA LEU A 516 -16.11 -18.05 9.27
C LEU A 516 -16.64 -17.07 10.32
N PHE A 517 -16.67 -15.77 9.99
CA PHE A 517 -17.12 -14.75 10.94
C PHE A 517 -17.58 -13.47 10.25
N ASN A 518 -18.43 -12.70 10.95
CA ASN A 518 -18.77 -11.34 10.54
C ASN A 518 -17.62 -10.39 10.85
N ASN A 519 -17.46 -9.36 10.01
CA ASN A 519 -16.61 -8.22 10.29
C ASN A 519 -17.26 -7.28 11.33
N SER A 520 -17.41 -7.79 12.55
CA SER A 520 -18.07 -7.12 13.66
C SER A 520 -17.06 -6.63 14.71
N PRO A 521 -17.44 -5.63 15.53
CA PRO A 521 -16.57 -5.19 16.62
C PRO A 521 -16.30 -6.33 17.61
N LYS A 522 -17.26 -7.24 17.81
CA LYS A 522 -17.12 -8.42 18.69
C LYS A 522 -16.08 -9.43 18.22
N ILE A 523 -15.88 -9.58 16.91
CA ILE A 523 -14.86 -10.47 16.36
C ILE A 523 -13.50 -9.79 16.31
N ARG A 524 -13.46 -8.51 15.87
CA ARG A 524 -12.25 -7.66 15.95
C ARG A 524 -11.70 -7.67 17.36
N ALA A 525 -12.60 -7.38 18.30
CA ALA A 525 -12.88 -8.21 19.47
C ALA A 525 -11.84 -9.26 19.91
N LEU A 526 -12.37 -10.46 19.97
CA LEU A 526 -11.69 -11.72 20.10
C LEU A 526 -10.25 -11.74 19.53
N PHE A 527 -10.02 -11.31 18.28
CA PHE A 527 -8.70 -11.37 17.62
C PHE A 527 -7.63 -10.51 18.31
N TYR A 528 -7.98 -9.32 18.78
CA TYR A 528 -7.07 -8.48 19.55
C TYR A 528 -6.67 -9.13 20.89
N ASP A 529 -7.64 -9.73 21.60
CA ASP A 529 -7.38 -10.34 22.91
C ASP A 529 -6.50 -11.58 22.77
N ILE A 530 -6.68 -12.33 21.68
CA ILE A 530 -5.80 -13.42 21.26
C ILE A 530 -4.38 -12.87 21.00
N ASN A 531 -4.21 -11.85 20.15
CA ASN A 531 -2.91 -11.26 19.83
C ASN A 531 -2.20 -10.69 21.07
N LEU A 532 -2.96 -10.06 21.98
CA LEU A 532 -2.44 -9.53 23.24
C LEU A 532 -1.94 -10.67 24.16
N HIS A 533 -2.71 -11.75 24.28
CA HIS A 533 -2.31 -12.91 25.09
C HIS A 533 -1.02 -13.56 24.52
N ILE A 534 -0.92 -13.72 23.19
CA ILE A 534 0.30 -14.20 22.54
C ILE A 534 1.49 -13.29 22.86
N LYS A 535 1.34 -11.97 22.72
CA LYS A 535 2.40 -10.99 23.01
C LYS A 535 2.87 -11.07 24.47
N GLN A 536 1.94 -11.19 25.42
CA GLN A 536 2.25 -11.31 26.84
C GLN A 536 2.95 -12.61 27.19
N LEU A 537 2.57 -13.73 26.57
CA LEU A 537 3.22 -15.02 26.81
C LEU A 537 4.65 -15.03 26.26
N LYS A 538 4.87 -14.50 25.04
CA LYS A 538 6.22 -14.36 24.45
C LYS A 538 7.17 -13.53 25.32
N ALA A 539 6.66 -12.50 26.00
CA ALA A 539 7.46 -11.70 26.91
C ALA A 539 7.92 -12.47 28.17
N LYS A 540 7.27 -13.59 28.48
CA LYS A 540 7.53 -14.39 29.69
C LYS A 540 8.27 -15.70 29.43
N THR A 541 8.16 -16.28 28.22
CA THR A 541 8.74 -17.60 27.91
C THR A 541 9.09 -17.73 26.42
N SER A 542 10.12 -18.53 26.13
CA SER A 542 10.48 -18.98 24.78
C SER A 542 9.77 -20.28 24.36
N LEU A 543 9.20 -21.04 25.31
CA LEU A 543 8.40 -22.23 25.02
C LEU A 543 6.96 -21.84 24.67
N LEU A 544 6.51 -22.29 23.50
CA LEU A 544 5.20 -21.99 22.94
C LEU A 544 4.36 -23.27 22.77
N PRO A 545 3.01 -23.15 22.78
CA PRO A 545 2.12 -24.30 22.62
C PRO A 545 2.31 -25.06 21.30
N LEU A 546 2.03 -26.36 21.34
CA LEU A 546 1.86 -27.17 20.12
C LEU A 546 0.70 -26.57 19.31
N CYS A 547 0.89 -26.37 18.00
CA CYS A 547 -0.08 -25.71 17.10
C CYS A 547 -0.20 -24.17 17.18
N MET A 548 0.80 -23.49 17.75
CA MET A 548 1.00 -22.03 17.64
C MET A 548 -0.22 -21.18 18.09
N ASP A 549 -1.09 -20.73 17.17
CA ASP A 549 -2.21 -19.82 17.43
C ASP A 549 -3.50 -20.52 17.88
N GLN A 550 -3.76 -21.76 17.41
CA GLN A 550 -4.98 -22.50 17.72
C GLN A 550 -5.31 -22.58 19.22
N PRO A 551 -4.37 -22.90 20.13
CA PRO A 551 -4.63 -22.92 21.57
C PRO A 551 -5.19 -21.60 22.12
N PHE A 552 -4.74 -20.47 21.60
CA PHE A 552 -5.21 -19.15 22.01
C PHE A 552 -6.58 -18.83 21.43
N ILE A 553 -6.82 -19.18 20.16
CA ILE A 553 -8.13 -19.05 19.51
C ILE A 553 -9.17 -19.85 20.30
N VAL A 554 -8.86 -21.11 20.63
CA VAL A 554 -9.73 -21.98 21.43
C VAL A 554 -10.03 -21.35 22.78
N TYR A 555 -8.98 -20.99 23.55
CA TYR A 555 -9.14 -20.45 24.89
C TYR A 555 -10.06 -19.23 24.92
N HIS A 556 -9.75 -18.23 24.10
CA HIS A 556 -10.52 -16.99 24.06
C HIS A 556 -11.93 -17.19 23.48
N SER A 557 -12.11 -18.12 22.55
CA SER A 557 -13.44 -18.38 21.98
C SER A 557 -14.37 -19.07 22.99
N ILE A 558 -13.84 -20.02 23.78
CA ILE A 558 -14.61 -20.76 24.79
C ILE A 558 -14.97 -19.87 25.98
N ILE A 559 -13.99 -19.20 26.60
CA ILE A 559 -14.24 -18.40 27.82
C ILE A 559 -15.20 -17.22 27.58
N ASN A 560 -15.23 -16.70 26.34
CA ASN A 560 -16.08 -15.58 25.96
C ASN A 560 -17.40 -16.02 25.30
N ASN A 561 -17.66 -17.33 25.17
CA ASN A 561 -18.82 -17.88 24.44
C ASN A 561 -18.96 -17.33 23.01
N MET A 562 -17.82 -17.27 22.31
CA MET A 562 -17.67 -16.66 20.99
C MET A 562 -17.50 -17.69 19.86
N CYS A 563 -17.76 -18.98 20.09
CA CYS A 563 -17.69 -20.02 19.05
C CYS A 563 -19.07 -20.63 18.72
N GLU A 564 -19.25 -20.99 17.46
CA GLU A 564 -20.38 -21.79 16.95
C GLU A 564 -19.80 -23.01 16.20
N LEU A 565 -20.13 -24.22 16.64
CA LEU A 565 -19.46 -25.45 16.19
C LEU A 565 -20.36 -26.39 15.39
N THR A 566 -21.65 -26.08 15.27
CA THR A 566 -22.65 -27.00 14.71
C THR A 566 -22.93 -26.73 13.23
N SER A 567 -23.01 -25.47 12.80
CA SER A 567 -23.49 -25.13 11.46
C SER A 567 -22.55 -25.59 10.35
N LEU A 568 -21.23 -25.58 10.60
CA LEU A 568 -20.22 -26.03 9.64
C LEU A 568 -19.90 -27.52 9.75
N SER A 569 -20.38 -28.21 10.79
CA SER A 569 -19.91 -29.55 11.13
C SER A 569 -20.20 -30.62 10.09
N ASN A 570 -21.27 -30.46 9.31
CA ASN A 570 -21.65 -31.38 8.24
C ASN A 570 -21.13 -30.96 6.85
N LEU A 571 -20.44 -29.81 6.76
CA LEU A 571 -19.89 -29.26 5.52
C LEU A 571 -18.37 -29.41 5.45
N ILE A 572 -17.71 -29.69 6.57
CA ILE A 572 -16.25 -29.80 6.69
C ILE A 572 -15.86 -31.20 7.18
N PHE A 573 -15.04 -31.89 6.39
CA PHE A 573 -14.44 -33.18 6.73
C PHE A 573 -12.98 -32.98 7.17
N LEU A 574 -12.59 -33.58 8.30
CA LEU A 574 -11.21 -33.58 8.79
C LEU A 574 -10.54 -34.91 8.40
N SER A 575 -9.53 -34.86 7.52
CA SER A 575 -8.77 -36.02 7.05
C SER A 575 -7.50 -36.21 7.88
N GLU A 576 -7.57 -37.13 8.84
CA GLU A 576 -6.42 -37.59 9.62
C GLU A 576 -5.66 -38.70 8.86
N ASN A 577 -6.20 -39.92 8.79
CA ASN A 577 -5.64 -41.03 8.00
C ASN A 577 -6.68 -41.69 7.09
N ASN A 578 -7.93 -41.22 7.16
CA ASN A 578 -9.03 -41.76 6.38
C ASN A 578 -9.00 -41.19 4.97
N ALA A 579 -9.38 -42.04 4.01
CA ALA A 579 -9.65 -41.57 2.66
C ALA A 579 -10.71 -40.45 2.73
N PRO A 580 -10.41 -39.25 2.21
CA PRO A 580 -11.39 -38.17 2.14
C PRO A 580 -12.63 -38.61 1.35
N PRO A 581 -13.80 -38.03 1.66
CA PRO A 581 -15.08 -38.51 1.17
C PRO A 581 -15.16 -38.42 -0.35
N PRO A 582 -15.85 -39.36 -1.02
CA PRO A 582 -16.00 -39.31 -2.46
C PRO A 582 -16.84 -38.11 -2.89
N LEU A 583 -16.82 -37.86 -4.19
CA LEU A 583 -17.65 -36.85 -4.81
C LEU A 583 -19.14 -37.08 -4.53
N PHE A 584 -19.92 -36.00 -4.44
CA PHE A 584 -21.36 -36.00 -4.08
C PHE A 584 -21.68 -36.33 -2.61
N SER A 585 -20.67 -36.41 -1.74
CA SER A 585 -20.88 -36.35 -0.30
C SER A 585 -21.39 -34.95 0.13
N PRO A 586 -22.03 -34.81 1.31
CA PRO A 586 -22.51 -33.52 1.80
C PRO A 586 -21.37 -32.53 2.15
N TYR A 587 -20.13 -33.00 2.20
CA TYR A 587 -18.96 -32.19 2.53
C TYR A 587 -18.58 -31.27 1.37
N ILE A 588 -18.29 -30.02 1.70
CA ILE A 588 -17.81 -28.97 0.79
C ILE A 588 -16.30 -28.79 0.91
N ILE A 589 -15.77 -28.99 2.12
CA ILE A 589 -14.36 -28.78 2.47
C ILE A 589 -13.80 -30.08 3.03
N SER A 590 -12.62 -30.48 2.52
CA SER A 590 -11.80 -31.56 3.06
C SER A 590 -10.47 -30.98 3.57
N HIS A 591 -10.26 -30.99 4.88
CA HIS A 591 -9.09 -30.41 5.56
C HIS A 591 -8.11 -31.52 5.99
N PHE A 592 -6.88 -31.49 5.48
CA PHE A 592 -5.85 -32.52 5.66
C PHE A 592 -4.99 -32.25 6.90
N ILE A 593 -5.53 -32.50 8.09
CA ILE A 593 -4.97 -32.00 9.37
C ILE A 593 -3.66 -32.67 9.83
N THR A 594 -3.41 -33.95 9.51
CA THR A 594 -2.19 -34.69 9.92
C THR A 594 -1.32 -35.10 8.73
N PRO A 595 -0.03 -35.43 8.89
CA PRO A 595 0.79 -35.15 10.06
C PRO A 595 1.02 -33.64 10.21
N ILE A 596 0.96 -33.15 11.44
CA ILE A 596 1.14 -31.72 11.77
C ILE A 596 2.52 -31.27 11.26
N GLY A 597 2.57 -30.12 10.58
CA GLY A 597 3.82 -29.52 10.09
C GLY A 597 4.50 -30.27 8.94
N ASN A 598 3.87 -31.27 8.32
CA ASN A 598 4.41 -32.00 7.17
C ASN A 598 3.66 -31.68 5.87
N PRO A 599 3.97 -30.55 5.20
CA PRO A 599 3.26 -30.13 4.00
C PRO A 599 3.47 -31.09 2.82
N TRP A 600 4.59 -31.82 2.76
CA TRP A 600 4.88 -32.73 1.64
C TRP A 600 3.95 -33.95 1.63
N ASN A 601 3.74 -34.57 2.79
CA ASN A 601 2.80 -35.69 2.92
C ASN A 601 1.36 -35.23 2.62
N LYS A 602 0.96 -34.07 3.17
CA LYS A 602 -0.34 -33.46 2.91
C LYS A 602 -0.55 -33.21 1.41
N LEU A 603 0.44 -32.65 0.72
CA LEU A 603 0.39 -32.39 -0.71
C LEU A 603 0.16 -33.66 -1.53
N GLY A 604 0.85 -34.76 -1.20
CA GLY A 604 0.66 -36.06 -1.85
C GLY A 604 -0.77 -36.57 -1.73
N ARG A 605 -1.36 -36.48 -0.53
CA ARG A 605 -2.75 -36.90 -0.28
C ARG A 605 -3.78 -35.99 -0.94
N MET A 606 -3.54 -34.67 -0.93
CA MET A 606 -4.38 -33.70 -1.65
C MET A 606 -4.39 -34.01 -3.15
N LYS A 607 -3.22 -34.22 -3.76
CA LYS A 607 -3.12 -34.58 -5.18
C LYS A 607 -3.84 -35.89 -5.50
N ALA A 608 -3.65 -36.92 -4.68
CA ALA A 608 -4.34 -38.20 -4.85
C ALA A 608 -5.88 -38.04 -4.76
N HIS A 609 -6.36 -37.26 -3.79
CA HIS A 609 -7.79 -37.01 -3.64
C HIS A 609 -8.36 -36.17 -4.78
N LEU A 610 -7.70 -35.08 -5.16
CA LEU A 610 -8.14 -34.21 -6.25
C LEU A 610 -8.22 -34.98 -7.58
N LYS A 611 -7.23 -35.84 -7.86
CA LYS A 611 -7.26 -36.76 -9.00
C LYS A 611 -8.45 -37.71 -8.95
N SER A 612 -8.77 -38.26 -7.77
CA SER A 612 -9.97 -39.07 -7.57
C SER A 612 -11.25 -38.29 -7.87
N LEU A 613 -11.37 -37.04 -7.38
CA LEU A 613 -12.55 -36.19 -7.64
C LEU A 613 -12.75 -35.93 -9.14
N PHE A 614 -11.69 -35.55 -9.86
CA PHE A 614 -11.76 -35.35 -11.30
C PHE A 614 -12.14 -36.63 -12.07
N THR A 615 -11.62 -37.77 -11.64
CA THR A 615 -11.95 -39.07 -12.25
C THR A 615 -13.43 -39.41 -12.04
N THR A 616 -13.96 -39.27 -10.82
CA THR A 616 -15.39 -39.54 -10.53
C THR A 616 -16.34 -38.56 -11.24
N TYR A 617 -15.92 -37.31 -11.45
CA TYR A 617 -16.70 -36.35 -12.26
C TYR A 617 -16.76 -36.75 -13.73
N SER A 618 -15.66 -37.25 -14.30
CA SER A 618 -15.61 -37.63 -15.72
C SER A 618 -16.62 -38.73 -16.09
N THR A 619 -17.10 -39.51 -15.10
CA THR A 619 -18.04 -40.61 -15.30
C THR A 619 -19.51 -40.25 -15.04
N ASN A 620 -19.82 -39.08 -14.44
CA ASN A 620 -21.19 -38.67 -14.09
C ASN A 620 -21.59 -37.41 -14.88
N LEU A 621 -22.53 -37.58 -15.81
CA LEU A 621 -22.83 -36.62 -16.88
C LEU A 621 -23.86 -35.56 -16.47
N ALA A 622 -23.56 -34.29 -16.76
CA ALA A 622 -24.57 -33.25 -16.98
C ALA A 622 -24.52 -32.79 -18.45
N ILE A 623 -25.66 -32.47 -19.05
CA ILE A 623 -25.74 -31.92 -20.42
C ILE A 623 -25.85 -30.39 -20.31
N SER A 624 -24.96 -29.66 -21.00
CA SER A 624 -24.97 -28.19 -21.03
C SER A 624 -24.35 -27.68 -22.34
N ASP A 625 -25.03 -26.73 -23.00
CA ASP A 625 -24.67 -26.24 -24.35
C ASP A 625 -23.59 -25.14 -24.36
N ALA A 626 -23.03 -24.78 -23.21
CA ALA A 626 -22.17 -23.61 -23.03
C ALA A 626 -20.89 -23.57 -23.90
N PHE A 627 -20.41 -24.73 -24.36
CA PHE A 627 -19.23 -24.85 -25.21
C PHE A 627 -19.54 -25.10 -26.69
N ILE A 628 -20.78 -25.48 -27.04
CA ILE A 628 -21.12 -25.93 -28.40
C ILE A 628 -20.82 -24.83 -29.42
N ASP A 629 -20.18 -25.22 -30.51
CA ASP A 629 -19.76 -24.37 -31.64
C ASP A 629 -18.72 -23.29 -31.31
N LYS A 630 -18.03 -23.43 -30.17
CA LYS A 630 -16.87 -22.59 -29.82
C LYS A 630 -15.57 -23.32 -30.13
N SER A 631 -14.58 -22.55 -30.59
CA SER A 631 -13.23 -23.01 -30.93
C SER A 631 -12.17 -22.29 -30.10
N TYR A 632 -11.13 -23.01 -29.68
CA TYR A 632 -10.04 -22.50 -28.84
C TYR A 632 -8.69 -22.99 -29.37
N SER A 633 -7.62 -22.22 -29.17
CA SER A 633 -6.27 -22.59 -29.61
C SER A 633 -5.56 -23.45 -28.56
N TRP A 634 -5.20 -24.68 -28.92
CA TRP A 634 -4.60 -25.67 -28.04
C TRP A 634 -3.27 -26.19 -28.60
N LYS A 635 -2.14 -25.85 -27.95
CA LYS A 635 -0.79 -26.35 -28.31
C LYS A 635 -0.43 -26.24 -29.81
N GLY A 636 -0.92 -25.21 -30.50
CA GLY A 636 -0.69 -25.00 -31.93
C GLY A 636 -1.80 -25.54 -32.85
N ASP A 637 -2.78 -26.26 -32.29
CA ASP A 637 -3.99 -26.71 -32.98
C ASP A 637 -5.22 -25.87 -32.58
N THR A 638 -6.35 -26.10 -33.26
CA THR A 638 -7.66 -25.59 -32.86
C THR A 638 -8.51 -26.73 -32.32
N ILE A 639 -9.02 -26.62 -31.08
CA ILE A 639 -10.04 -27.52 -30.51
C ILE A 639 -11.41 -26.88 -30.66
N SER A 640 -12.41 -27.63 -31.14
CA SER A 640 -13.77 -27.14 -31.34
C SER A 640 -14.76 -28.10 -30.66
N PHE A 641 -15.60 -27.56 -29.78
CA PHE A 641 -16.61 -28.35 -29.09
C PHE A 641 -17.85 -28.46 -29.97
N LYS A 642 -18.21 -29.66 -30.40
CA LYS A 642 -19.38 -29.94 -31.24
C LYS A 642 -20.51 -30.56 -30.40
N ALA A 643 -21.73 -30.53 -30.93
CA ALA A 643 -22.87 -31.20 -30.32
C ALA A 643 -22.58 -32.70 -30.05
N ASN A 644 -23.33 -33.30 -29.13
CA ASN A 644 -23.24 -34.72 -28.75
C ASN A 644 -21.90 -35.14 -28.10
N GLY A 645 -21.15 -34.21 -27.51
CA GLY A 645 -19.93 -34.54 -26.75
C GLY A 645 -18.70 -34.80 -27.63
N VAL A 646 -18.71 -34.37 -28.89
CA VAL A 646 -17.58 -34.52 -29.81
C VAL A 646 -16.65 -33.31 -29.73
N LEU A 647 -15.36 -33.57 -29.54
CA LEU A 647 -14.30 -32.56 -29.59
C LEU A 647 -13.54 -32.71 -30.92
N GLN A 648 -13.59 -31.70 -31.78
CA GLN A 648 -12.89 -31.71 -33.07
C GLN A 648 -11.56 -30.96 -32.97
N MET A 649 -10.48 -31.58 -33.45
CA MET A 649 -9.17 -30.98 -33.65
C MET A 649 -8.84 -30.89 -35.14
N ASN A 650 -7.80 -30.15 -35.52
CA ASN A 650 -7.42 -29.92 -36.92
C ASN A 650 -7.37 -31.21 -37.77
N GLU A 651 -6.79 -32.30 -37.24
CA GLU A 651 -6.66 -33.58 -37.96
C GLU A 651 -7.30 -34.79 -37.22
N THR A 652 -7.90 -34.59 -36.05
CA THR A 652 -8.43 -35.70 -35.23
C THR A 652 -9.74 -35.35 -34.51
N THR A 653 -10.51 -36.36 -34.11
CA THR A 653 -11.71 -36.19 -33.28
C THR A 653 -11.57 -36.97 -31.98
N SER A 654 -12.05 -36.38 -30.90
CA SER A 654 -12.13 -36.99 -29.58
C SER A 654 -13.47 -36.68 -28.91
N ASN A 655 -13.60 -36.99 -27.62
CA ASN A 655 -14.80 -36.77 -26.83
C ASN A 655 -14.54 -35.81 -25.67
N TYR A 656 -15.60 -35.10 -25.28
CA TYR A 656 -15.66 -34.32 -24.05
C TYR A 656 -16.93 -34.63 -23.24
N SER A 657 -16.85 -34.43 -21.93
CA SER A 657 -18.00 -34.49 -21.02
C SER A 657 -18.06 -33.22 -20.16
N MET A 658 -19.24 -32.78 -19.77
CA MET A 658 -19.40 -31.57 -18.97
C MET A 658 -19.47 -31.90 -17.46
N ILE A 659 -18.69 -31.18 -16.65
CA ILE A 659 -18.75 -31.22 -15.18
C ILE A 659 -19.83 -30.25 -14.68
N ASN A 660 -19.84 -29.04 -15.21
CA ASN A 660 -20.80 -27.98 -14.88
C ASN A 660 -20.88 -27.02 -16.07
N LYS A 661 -21.71 -25.97 -16.00
CA LYS A 661 -21.90 -25.00 -17.11
C LYS A 661 -20.62 -24.34 -17.62
N ARG A 662 -19.52 -24.39 -16.87
CA ARG A 662 -18.24 -23.75 -17.20
C ARG A 662 -17.09 -24.73 -17.36
N THR A 663 -17.25 -26.02 -17.08
CA THR A 663 -16.13 -26.94 -16.97
C THR A 663 -16.43 -28.23 -17.72
N ALA A 664 -15.52 -28.66 -18.57
CA ALA A 664 -15.56 -29.90 -19.33
C ALA A 664 -14.35 -30.79 -18.99
N VAL A 665 -14.49 -32.10 -19.13
CA VAL A 665 -13.38 -33.05 -19.21
C VAL A 665 -13.20 -33.39 -20.68
N ILE A 666 -12.03 -33.13 -21.25
CA ILE A 666 -11.67 -33.49 -22.62
C ILE A 666 -10.67 -34.64 -22.59
N LYS A 667 -10.78 -35.57 -23.54
CA LYS A 667 -9.75 -36.61 -23.74
C LYS A 667 -8.90 -36.26 -24.95
N ILE A 668 -7.58 -36.28 -24.84
CA ILE A 668 -6.66 -36.09 -25.97
C ILE A 668 -5.50 -37.06 -25.80
N ASN A 669 -5.21 -37.89 -26.81
CA ASN A 669 -4.09 -38.83 -26.82
C ASN A 669 -4.00 -39.70 -25.54
N ASN A 670 -5.13 -40.30 -25.13
CA ASN A 670 -5.32 -41.11 -23.91
C ASN A 670 -5.22 -40.38 -22.56
N ASN A 671 -4.91 -39.09 -22.53
CA ASN A 671 -4.92 -38.29 -21.30
C ASN A 671 -6.24 -37.55 -21.15
N SER A 672 -6.68 -37.36 -19.90
CA SER A 672 -7.89 -36.58 -19.59
C SER A 672 -7.48 -35.21 -19.05
N PHE A 673 -8.14 -34.17 -19.55
CA PHE A 673 -7.89 -32.80 -19.14
C PHE A 673 -9.18 -32.13 -18.66
N ILE A 674 -9.11 -31.36 -17.58
CA ILE A 674 -10.18 -30.45 -17.17
C ILE A 674 -10.03 -29.16 -17.94
N PHE A 675 -11.09 -28.68 -18.57
CA PHE A 675 -11.16 -27.47 -19.37
C PHE A 675 -12.22 -26.54 -18.78
N THR A 676 -11.83 -25.41 -18.17
CA THR A 676 -12.77 -24.52 -17.46
C THR A 676 -12.76 -23.06 -17.94
N LEU A 677 -13.95 -22.52 -18.24
CA LEU A 677 -14.18 -21.14 -18.67
C LEU A 677 -14.33 -20.20 -17.47
N HIS A 678 -13.72 -19.02 -17.56
CA HIS A 678 -13.81 -18.02 -16.51
C HIS A 678 -15.20 -17.34 -16.44
N ASN A 679 -15.80 -17.00 -17.58
CA ASN A 679 -17.15 -16.43 -17.67
C ASN A 679 -17.85 -16.91 -18.96
N VAL A 680 -19.05 -17.48 -18.82
CA VAL A 680 -19.85 -18.00 -19.96
C VAL A 680 -20.33 -16.87 -20.88
N GLU A 681 -20.57 -15.68 -20.31
CA GLU A 681 -21.11 -14.50 -21.00
C GLU A 681 -20.02 -13.56 -21.52
N LYS A 682 -18.80 -13.66 -20.99
CA LYS A 682 -17.62 -12.90 -21.43
C LYS A 682 -16.47 -13.88 -21.74
N PRO A 683 -16.46 -14.50 -22.92
CA PRO A 683 -15.47 -15.52 -23.31
C PRO A 683 -14.03 -14.97 -23.48
N SER A 684 -13.75 -13.73 -23.05
CA SER A 684 -12.48 -13.02 -23.22
C SER A 684 -11.36 -13.46 -22.26
N ILE A 685 -11.54 -14.54 -21.51
CA ILE A 685 -10.51 -15.05 -20.61
C ILE A 685 -10.40 -16.55 -20.85
N LEU A 686 -9.23 -16.91 -21.35
CA LEU A 686 -8.67 -18.23 -21.57
C LEU A 686 -9.27 -19.36 -20.73
N PRO A 687 -9.58 -20.51 -21.35
CA PRO A 687 -9.91 -21.69 -20.58
C PRO A 687 -8.68 -22.18 -19.83
N LEU A 688 -8.84 -22.45 -18.54
CA LEU A 688 -7.81 -23.13 -17.76
C LEU A 688 -7.88 -24.62 -18.09
N CYS A 689 -6.77 -25.19 -18.55
CA CYS A 689 -6.71 -26.61 -18.82
C CYS A 689 -5.76 -27.33 -17.87
N ILE A 690 -6.23 -28.41 -17.26
CA ILE A 690 -5.50 -29.16 -16.21
C ILE A 690 -5.35 -30.59 -16.68
N ASP A 691 -4.12 -31.06 -16.80
CA ASP A 691 -3.83 -32.48 -16.97
C ASP A 691 -4.17 -33.23 -15.67
N ILE A 692 -5.15 -34.14 -15.71
CA ILE A 692 -5.62 -34.86 -14.52
C ILE A 692 -4.53 -35.78 -13.95
N ASP A 693 -3.61 -36.27 -14.78
CA ASP A 693 -2.61 -37.25 -14.35
C ASP A 693 -1.43 -36.59 -13.64
N SER A 694 -0.96 -35.46 -14.17
CA SER A 694 0.13 -34.68 -13.57
C SER A 694 -0.36 -33.62 -12.57
N LEU A 695 -1.65 -33.27 -12.61
CA LEU A 695 -2.23 -32.09 -11.95
C LEU A 695 -1.47 -30.80 -12.26
N SER A 696 -0.92 -30.73 -13.48
CA SER A 696 -0.29 -29.52 -14.01
C SER A 696 -1.28 -28.81 -14.92
N TYR A 697 -1.31 -27.49 -14.82
CA TYR A 697 -2.13 -26.67 -15.70
C TYR A 697 -1.29 -26.14 -16.87
N PHE A 698 -1.95 -25.94 -17.99
CA PHE A 698 -1.44 -25.21 -19.13
C PHE A 698 -2.43 -24.07 -19.40
N LEU A 699 -1.92 -22.85 -19.39
CA LEU A 699 -2.65 -21.72 -19.94
C LEU A 699 -2.63 -21.89 -21.45
N GLU A 700 -3.80 -22.03 -22.07
CA GLU A 700 -3.90 -21.76 -23.49
C GLU A 700 -3.39 -20.32 -23.74
N LYS A 701 -2.70 -20.08 -24.86
CA LYS A 701 -2.25 -18.73 -25.20
C LYS A 701 -3.39 -18.03 -25.95
N ARG A 702 -4.09 -17.12 -25.29
CA ARG A 702 -4.96 -16.16 -25.96
C ARG A 702 -4.01 -15.09 -26.43
N GLN A 703 -3.87 -14.97 -27.74
CA GLN A 703 -3.14 -13.86 -28.28
C GLN A 703 -4.02 -12.61 -28.14
N PRO A 704 -3.57 -11.58 -27.41
CA PRO A 704 -4.27 -10.30 -27.40
C PRO A 704 -4.24 -9.70 -28.80
N SER A 705 -5.30 -8.98 -29.11
CA SER A 705 -5.50 -8.35 -30.41
C SER A 705 -5.35 -6.83 -30.33
N PHE A 706 -4.74 -6.22 -31.35
CA PHE A 706 -4.37 -4.81 -31.35
C PHE A 706 -5.01 -4.06 -32.53
N ASN A 707 -5.48 -2.84 -32.30
CA ASN A 707 -5.77 -1.88 -33.36
C ASN A 707 -4.82 -0.68 -33.23
N ILE A 708 -3.94 -0.51 -34.23
CA ILE A 708 -2.92 0.54 -34.26
C ILE A 708 -3.46 1.73 -35.07
N LEU A 709 -3.74 2.85 -34.41
CA LEU A 709 -4.17 4.09 -35.04
C LEU A 709 -2.95 4.95 -35.43
N LEU A 710 -2.78 5.18 -36.73
CA LEU A 710 -1.79 6.08 -37.31
C LEU A 710 -2.48 7.35 -37.83
N ALA A 711 -2.17 8.49 -37.24
CA ALA A 711 -2.57 9.80 -37.74
C ALA A 711 -1.43 10.37 -38.59
N THR A 712 -1.68 10.68 -39.86
CA THR A 712 -0.63 11.06 -40.81
C THR A 712 -1.08 12.18 -41.73
N ILE A 713 -0.13 12.92 -42.30
CA ILE A 713 -0.36 13.82 -43.44
C ILE A 713 0.13 13.22 -44.76
N GLY A 714 0.57 11.95 -44.76
CA GLY A 714 1.10 11.23 -45.93
C GLY A 714 2.59 11.45 -46.17
N ARG A 715 3.40 11.50 -45.11
CA ARG A 715 4.87 11.65 -45.25
C ARG A 715 5.51 10.37 -45.79
N PRO A 716 6.62 10.46 -46.57
CA PRO A 716 7.37 9.29 -47.00
C PRO A 716 7.88 8.40 -45.85
N SER A 717 8.10 8.97 -44.66
CA SER A 717 8.50 8.23 -43.47
C SER A 717 7.47 7.19 -43.01
N LEU A 718 6.20 7.33 -43.41
CA LEU A 718 5.14 6.38 -43.06
C LEU A 718 5.47 4.97 -43.55
N GLN A 719 6.12 4.81 -44.71
CA GLN A 719 6.48 3.48 -45.23
C GLN A 719 7.40 2.72 -44.27
N ARG A 720 8.33 3.41 -43.61
CA ARG A 720 9.22 2.81 -42.60
C ARG A 720 8.43 2.36 -41.37
N MET A 721 7.48 3.17 -40.91
CA MET A 721 6.58 2.81 -39.82
C MET A 721 5.74 1.56 -40.18
N LEU A 722 5.21 1.49 -41.40
CA LEU A 722 4.46 0.34 -41.90
C LEU A 722 5.32 -0.94 -41.94
N TYR A 723 6.54 -0.86 -42.45
CA TYR A 723 7.47 -2.00 -42.42
C TYR A 723 7.85 -2.45 -41.01
N SER A 724 7.88 -1.52 -40.04
CA SER A 724 8.08 -1.91 -38.63
C SER A 724 6.93 -2.74 -38.06
N LEU A 725 5.74 -2.66 -38.65
CA LEU A 725 4.53 -3.37 -38.21
C LEU A 725 4.28 -4.68 -38.97
N SER A 726 4.49 -4.70 -40.29
CA SER A 726 3.97 -5.75 -41.18
C SER A 726 4.34 -7.17 -40.75
N ASP A 727 5.58 -7.39 -40.33
CA ASP A 727 6.11 -8.70 -39.99
C ASP A 727 5.74 -9.17 -38.58
N GLN A 728 5.17 -8.28 -37.77
CA GLN A 728 4.85 -8.50 -36.36
C GLN A 728 3.35 -8.71 -36.08
N LEU A 729 2.49 -8.20 -36.97
CA LEU A 729 1.03 -8.24 -36.80
C LEU A 729 0.44 -9.56 -37.31
N ASP A 730 -0.47 -10.12 -36.53
CA ASP A 730 -1.18 -11.37 -36.85
C ASP A 730 -2.56 -11.06 -37.45
N PRO A 731 -3.23 -12.01 -38.14
CA PRO A 731 -4.54 -11.78 -38.76
C PRO A 731 -5.63 -11.28 -37.80
N ILE A 732 -5.48 -11.50 -36.49
CA ILE A 732 -6.39 -11.00 -35.46
C ILE A 732 -6.26 -9.49 -35.22
N ASP A 733 -5.18 -8.85 -35.66
CA ASP A 733 -4.91 -7.43 -35.46
C ASP A 733 -5.57 -6.55 -36.53
N CYS A 734 -5.39 -5.24 -36.40
CA CYS A 734 -5.78 -4.26 -37.39
C CYS A 734 -4.86 -3.04 -37.34
N VAL A 735 -4.61 -2.43 -38.50
CA VAL A 735 -4.03 -1.08 -38.58
C VAL A 735 -5.09 -0.12 -39.12
N THR A 736 -5.25 1.03 -38.48
CA THR A 736 -6.13 2.10 -38.94
C THR A 736 -5.29 3.33 -39.27
N ILE A 737 -5.27 3.72 -40.54
CA ILE A 737 -4.50 4.87 -41.04
C ILE A 737 -5.48 5.97 -41.39
N VAL A 738 -5.28 7.16 -40.83
CA VAL A 738 -6.12 8.32 -41.09
C VAL A 738 -5.26 9.48 -41.61
N PHE A 739 -5.53 9.89 -42.85
CA PHE A 739 -4.88 11.02 -43.50
C PHE A 739 -5.59 12.32 -43.13
N ASP A 740 -4.89 13.23 -42.44
CA ASP A 740 -5.42 14.52 -41.99
C ASP A 740 -5.31 15.59 -43.09
N ASN A 741 -6.42 15.79 -43.81
CA ASN A 741 -6.57 16.77 -44.89
C ASN A 741 -5.63 16.53 -46.10
N THR A 742 -5.51 15.28 -46.53
CA THR A 742 -4.78 14.91 -47.74
C THR A 742 -5.78 14.66 -48.89
N LYS A 743 -5.74 15.46 -49.95
CA LYS A 743 -6.69 15.34 -51.08
C LYS A 743 -6.56 14.03 -51.86
N GLU A 744 -5.35 13.50 -51.96
CA GLU A 744 -5.02 12.23 -52.62
C GLU A 744 -4.08 11.42 -51.73
N ILE A 745 -4.40 10.15 -51.48
CA ILE A 745 -3.58 9.27 -50.64
C ILE A 745 -2.34 8.85 -51.44
N PRO A 746 -1.11 9.13 -50.96
CA PRO A 746 0.11 8.64 -51.61
C PRO A 746 0.14 7.10 -51.66
N GLU A 747 0.83 6.55 -52.66
CA GLU A 747 0.99 5.10 -52.78
C GLU A 747 1.96 4.57 -51.71
N PHE A 748 1.52 3.56 -50.96
CA PHE A 748 2.30 2.85 -49.95
C PHE A 748 2.18 1.34 -50.18
N ASP A 749 3.24 0.61 -49.83
CA ASP A 749 3.29 -0.84 -49.94
C ASP A 749 2.71 -1.50 -48.69
N PHE A 750 1.64 -2.27 -48.89
CA PHE A 750 0.96 -3.08 -47.87
C PHE A 750 1.06 -4.58 -48.13
N SER A 751 1.83 -5.00 -49.14
CA SER A 751 1.84 -6.40 -49.63
C SER A 751 2.28 -7.42 -48.56
N SER A 752 3.07 -6.98 -47.57
CA SER A 752 3.54 -7.80 -46.46
C SER A 752 2.55 -7.93 -45.29
N PHE A 753 1.45 -7.16 -45.26
CA PHE A 753 0.50 -7.19 -44.15
C PHE A 753 -0.39 -8.43 -44.18
N ARG A 754 -0.44 -9.11 -43.02
CA ARG A 754 -1.32 -10.27 -42.79
C ARG A 754 -2.64 -9.90 -42.12
N CYS A 755 -2.71 -8.71 -41.54
CA CYS A 755 -3.87 -8.20 -40.81
C CYS A 755 -4.67 -7.21 -41.65
N LYS A 756 -5.85 -6.84 -41.16
CA LYS A 756 -6.72 -5.87 -41.84
C LYS A 756 -6.11 -4.47 -41.76
N VAL A 757 -6.08 -3.75 -42.87
CA VAL A 757 -5.66 -2.34 -42.94
C VAL A 757 -6.86 -1.47 -43.35
N ASN A 758 -7.31 -0.61 -42.44
CA ASN A 758 -8.36 0.38 -42.67
C ASN A 758 -7.72 1.73 -43.03
N ILE A 759 -8.13 2.32 -44.15
CA ILE A 759 -7.61 3.61 -44.60
C ILE A 759 -8.76 4.63 -44.68
N PHE A 760 -8.57 5.78 -44.04
CA PHE A 760 -9.52 6.88 -44.02
C PHE A 760 -8.86 8.20 -44.43
N CYS A 761 -9.64 9.07 -45.06
CA CYS A 761 -9.25 10.44 -45.33
C CYS A 761 -10.17 11.40 -44.58
N GLU A 762 -9.60 12.22 -43.70
CA GLU A 762 -10.32 13.30 -43.02
C GLU A 762 -10.32 14.54 -43.92
N PRO A 763 -11.49 15.03 -44.37
CA PRO A 763 -11.56 16.14 -45.33
C PRO A 763 -11.21 17.50 -44.71
N VAL A 764 -11.19 17.63 -43.38
CA VAL A 764 -10.91 18.88 -42.67
C VAL A 764 -9.66 18.73 -41.84
N LYS A 765 -8.71 19.66 -41.97
CA LYS A 765 -7.47 19.63 -41.19
C LYS A 765 -7.77 19.79 -39.69
N LEU A 766 -7.66 18.69 -38.93
CA LEU A 766 -7.87 18.71 -37.48
C LEU A 766 -6.60 19.10 -36.71
N GLY A 767 -5.41 18.72 -37.20
CA GLY A 767 -4.12 19.21 -36.71
C GLY A 767 -3.68 18.68 -35.34
N TYR A 768 -2.83 19.48 -34.67
CA TYR A 768 -2.24 19.21 -33.34
C TYR A 768 -1.49 17.87 -33.23
N TRP A 769 -0.52 17.63 -34.12
CA TRP A 769 0.28 16.39 -34.15
C TRP A 769 -0.58 15.11 -34.12
N GLY A 770 -1.77 15.16 -34.72
CA GLY A 770 -2.71 14.03 -34.80
C GLY A 770 -3.70 13.93 -33.63
N HIS A 771 -3.65 14.81 -32.62
CA HIS A 771 -4.59 14.77 -31.48
C HIS A 771 -6.04 14.94 -31.94
N GLY A 772 -6.29 15.80 -32.94
CA GLY A 772 -7.63 16.00 -33.50
C GLY A 772 -8.22 14.72 -34.10
N ILE A 773 -7.41 14.00 -34.87
CA ILE A 773 -7.75 12.70 -35.45
C ILE A 773 -8.03 11.68 -34.35
N ARG A 774 -7.14 11.55 -33.35
CA ARG A 774 -7.28 10.58 -32.26
C ARG A 774 -8.56 10.81 -31.44
N ASN A 775 -8.95 12.06 -31.20
CA ASN A 775 -10.23 12.38 -30.55
C ASN A 775 -11.43 11.94 -31.41
N LYS A 776 -11.46 12.32 -32.69
CA LYS A 776 -12.60 12.04 -33.59
C LYS A 776 -12.77 10.55 -33.85
N TYR A 777 -11.67 9.83 -34.08
CA TYR A 777 -11.70 8.43 -34.48
C TYR A 777 -11.73 7.45 -33.31
N SER A 778 -11.56 7.90 -32.06
CA SER A 778 -11.61 7.04 -30.86
C SER A 778 -12.80 6.07 -30.80
N ASN A 779 -13.98 6.52 -31.23
CA ASN A 779 -15.23 5.74 -31.26
C ASN A 779 -15.50 5.01 -32.59
N LEU A 780 -14.67 5.25 -33.60
CA LEU A 780 -14.80 4.69 -34.95
C LEU A 780 -13.83 3.53 -35.21
N LEU A 781 -12.87 3.32 -34.30
CA LEU A 781 -11.91 2.23 -34.40
C LEU A 781 -12.62 0.87 -34.36
N GLU A 782 -12.15 -0.06 -35.19
CA GLU A 782 -12.58 -1.45 -35.10
C GLU A 782 -12.20 -2.05 -33.75
N LYS A 783 -13.14 -2.74 -33.10
CA LYS A 783 -12.95 -3.30 -31.77
C LYS A 783 -11.88 -4.40 -31.80
N ARG A 784 -10.86 -4.20 -30.98
CA ARG A 784 -9.80 -5.15 -30.60
C ARG A 784 -9.66 -5.13 -29.08
N ASP A 785 -8.80 -5.97 -28.51
CA ASP A 785 -8.56 -5.93 -27.06
C ASP A 785 -7.94 -4.60 -26.66
N PHE A 786 -6.93 -4.18 -27.40
CA PHE A 786 -6.18 -2.96 -27.13
C PHE A 786 -6.16 -2.02 -28.34
N ILE A 787 -6.17 -0.72 -28.04
CA ILE A 787 -5.87 0.37 -28.95
C ILE A 787 -4.47 0.86 -28.63
N MET A 788 -3.67 1.02 -29.68
CA MET A 788 -2.35 1.64 -29.63
C MET A 788 -2.31 2.79 -30.64
N HIS A 789 -1.54 3.82 -30.33
CA HIS A 789 -1.38 4.99 -31.19
C HIS A 789 0.04 5.02 -31.73
N GLY A 790 0.21 5.47 -32.98
CA GLY A 790 1.52 5.63 -33.61
C GLY A 790 1.62 6.94 -34.38
N ASP A 791 2.86 7.42 -34.53
CA ASP A 791 3.24 8.57 -35.34
C ASP A 791 3.93 8.11 -36.65
N ASP A 792 3.86 8.93 -37.69
CA ASP A 792 4.26 8.56 -39.06
C ASP A 792 5.76 8.75 -39.36
N ASP A 793 6.54 9.25 -38.39
CA ASP A 793 8.00 9.40 -38.45
C ASP A 793 8.78 8.46 -37.52
N ASP A 794 8.07 7.55 -36.83
CA ASP A 794 8.58 6.68 -35.78
C ASP A 794 8.57 5.18 -36.18
N MET A 795 8.91 4.27 -35.25
CA MET A 795 8.92 2.81 -35.50
C MET A 795 8.56 2.00 -34.24
N TYR A 796 7.98 0.81 -34.44
CA TYR A 796 7.91 -0.23 -33.41
C TYR A 796 9.18 -1.11 -33.44
N PRO A 797 9.78 -1.45 -32.28
CA PRO A 797 10.85 -2.47 -32.20
C PRO A 797 10.42 -3.80 -32.80
N SER A 798 11.34 -4.56 -33.39
CA SER A 798 11.05 -5.83 -34.08
C SER A 798 10.55 -6.96 -33.19
N ASP A 799 10.76 -6.86 -31.87
CA ASP A 799 10.31 -7.79 -30.83
C ASP A 799 9.05 -7.31 -30.11
N CYS A 800 8.50 -6.15 -30.49
CA CYS A 800 7.47 -5.46 -29.72
C CYS A 800 6.19 -6.28 -29.57
N PHE A 801 5.59 -6.75 -30.66
CA PHE A 801 4.31 -7.46 -30.57
C PHE A 801 4.43 -8.86 -30.00
N GLU A 802 5.59 -9.52 -30.13
CA GLU A 802 5.85 -10.76 -29.40
C GLU A 802 5.80 -10.53 -27.89
N LEU A 803 6.47 -9.47 -27.42
CA LEU A 803 6.50 -9.11 -25.99
C LEU A 803 5.13 -8.63 -25.50
N LEU A 804 4.41 -7.84 -26.29
CA LEU A 804 3.04 -7.40 -25.96
C LEU A 804 2.09 -8.59 -25.88
N ARG A 805 2.16 -9.55 -26.82
CA ARG A 805 1.32 -10.76 -26.76
C ARG A 805 1.63 -11.64 -25.56
N ARG A 806 2.86 -11.58 -25.04
CA ARG A 806 3.27 -12.29 -23.82
C ARG A 806 2.72 -11.62 -22.55
N ASP A 807 2.75 -10.29 -22.48
CA ASP A 807 2.57 -9.56 -21.22
C ASP A 807 1.23 -8.81 -21.10
N CYS A 808 0.60 -8.41 -22.22
CA CYS A 808 -0.66 -7.68 -22.25
C CYS A 808 -1.87 -8.63 -22.36
N LEU A 809 -2.12 -9.42 -21.31
CA LEU A 809 -3.14 -10.46 -21.32
C LEU A 809 -4.52 -10.03 -20.79
N ASN A 810 -4.57 -8.95 -20.00
CA ASN A 810 -5.78 -8.52 -19.30
C ASN A 810 -6.39 -7.26 -19.96
N PRO A 811 -7.49 -7.37 -20.73
CA PRO A 811 -8.11 -6.23 -21.40
C PRO A 811 -8.90 -5.32 -20.46
N ASP A 812 -8.86 -5.53 -19.14
CA ASP A 812 -9.52 -4.65 -18.15
C ASP A 812 -8.57 -3.62 -17.50
N ILE A 813 -7.26 -3.72 -17.75
CA ILE A 813 -6.23 -2.84 -17.15
C ILE A 813 -5.42 -2.09 -18.22
N LEU A 814 -4.86 -0.96 -17.84
CA LEU A 814 -3.98 -0.16 -18.69
C LEU A 814 -2.54 -0.71 -18.64
N TYR A 815 -1.90 -0.85 -19.79
CA TYR A 815 -0.47 -1.14 -19.87
C TYR A 815 0.27 0.10 -20.37
N ILE A 816 1.42 0.39 -19.75
CA ILE A 816 2.27 1.53 -20.09
C ILE A 816 3.64 1.02 -20.51
N GLY A 817 4.02 1.28 -21.77
CA GLY A 817 5.31 0.95 -22.34
C GLY A 817 6.28 2.12 -22.39
N LYS A 818 7.57 1.81 -22.55
CA LYS A 818 8.67 2.78 -22.62
C LYS A 818 8.98 3.13 -24.07
N THR A 819 9.32 4.40 -24.31
CA THR A 819 9.75 4.84 -25.63
C THR A 819 11.20 5.31 -25.61
N LEU A 820 11.95 5.01 -26.66
CA LEU A 820 13.36 5.40 -26.80
C LEU A 820 13.52 6.47 -27.89
N GLY A 821 14.07 7.62 -27.52
CA GLY A 821 14.38 8.73 -28.44
C GLY A 821 15.75 8.63 -29.11
N THR A 822 15.93 9.39 -30.19
CA THR A 822 17.18 9.46 -30.97
C THR A 822 18.41 9.85 -30.19
N ASN A 823 18.29 10.57 -29.08
CA ASN A 823 19.41 10.94 -28.19
C ASN A 823 19.68 9.90 -27.10
N GLY A 824 18.93 8.78 -27.07
CA GLY A 824 18.98 7.79 -25.99
C GLY A 824 18.08 8.14 -24.80
N HIS A 825 17.30 9.22 -24.88
CA HIS A 825 16.32 9.58 -23.87
C HIS A 825 15.23 8.50 -23.77
N VAL A 826 14.90 8.10 -22.55
CA VAL A 826 13.85 7.14 -22.26
C VAL A 826 12.67 7.88 -21.63
N ASN A 827 11.51 7.81 -22.27
CA ASN A 827 10.27 8.26 -21.65
C ASN A 827 9.76 7.18 -20.70
N ILE A 828 9.27 7.59 -19.52
CA ILE A 828 8.79 6.69 -18.45
C ILE A 828 9.91 5.79 -17.91
N GLU A 829 10.99 6.40 -17.43
CA GLU A 829 12.08 5.68 -16.76
C GLU A 829 11.65 5.09 -15.41
N LYS A 830 10.75 5.78 -14.70
CA LYS A 830 10.16 5.36 -13.42
C LYS A 830 8.66 5.10 -13.59
N ASN A 831 8.12 4.19 -12.78
CA ASN A 831 6.68 3.90 -12.78
C ASN A 831 5.90 5.16 -12.38
N GLY A 832 5.16 5.72 -13.32
CA GLY A 832 4.30 6.89 -13.14
C GLY A 832 4.00 7.56 -14.47
N ILE A 833 2.75 7.99 -14.65
CA ILE A 833 2.37 8.84 -15.80
C ILE A 833 2.50 10.30 -15.37
N ASN A 834 3.55 10.95 -15.85
CA ASN A 834 3.77 12.40 -15.72
C ASN A 834 3.59 13.07 -17.08
N ILE A 835 2.97 14.25 -17.08
CA ILE A 835 2.79 15.05 -18.30
C ILE A 835 4.16 15.48 -18.80
N GLY A 836 4.44 15.25 -20.08
CA GLY A 836 5.74 15.53 -20.71
C GLY A 836 6.74 14.37 -20.66
N GLU A 837 6.51 13.35 -19.83
CA GLU A 837 7.32 12.13 -19.76
C GLU A 837 6.62 10.90 -20.34
N CYS A 838 5.35 11.01 -20.70
CA CYS A 838 4.51 9.98 -21.30
C CYS A 838 4.02 10.46 -22.67
N GLY A 839 4.42 9.75 -23.72
CA GLY A 839 4.16 10.13 -25.11
C GLY A 839 2.89 9.48 -25.67
N THR A 840 2.52 9.89 -26.89
CA THR A 840 1.40 9.33 -27.68
C THR A 840 1.32 7.80 -27.64
N THR A 841 2.47 7.13 -27.73
CA THR A 841 2.57 5.69 -27.99
C THR A 841 2.86 4.86 -26.73
N SER A 842 2.93 5.51 -25.56
CA SER A 842 3.18 4.84 -24.29
C SER A 842 2.03 3.95 -23.84
N GLY A 843 0.79 4.26 -24.22
CA GLY A 843 -0.40 3.52 -23.80
C GLY A 843 -0.71 2.30 -24.69
N ILE A 844 -0.88 1.14 -24.06
CA ILE A 844 -1.56 -0.03 -24.64
C ILE A 844 -2.89 -0.16 -23.92
N ILE A 845 -3.95 0.34 -24.56
CA ILE A 845 -5.16 0.82 -23.88
C ILE A 845 -6.34 -0.08 -24.22
N PRO A 846 -7.06 -0.65 -23.24
CA PRO A 846 -8.30 -1.35 -23.50
C PRO A 846 -9.26 -0.56 -24.39
N TYR A 847 -9.91 -1.23 -25.35
CA TYR A 847 -10.79 -0.57 -26.32
C TYR A 847 -11.85 0.33 -25.69
N GLU A 848 -12.55 -0.17 -24.66
CA GLU A 848 -13.60 0.61 -23.99
C GLU A 848 -13.00 1.80 -23.22
N LEU A 849 -11.79 1.66 -22.70
CA LEU A 849 -11.11 2.69 -21.94
C LEU A 849 -10.59 3.81 -22.85
N ASN A 850 -10.07 3.49 -24.05
CA ASN A 850 -9.57 4.47 -25.02
C ASN A 850 -10.63 5.54 -25.36
N LYS A 851 -11.90 5.14 -25.43
CA LYS A 851 -13.04 6.04 -25.72
C LYS A 851 -13.33 7.04 -24.59
N CYS A 852 -12.80 6.81 -23.40
CA CYS A 852 -13.08 7.62 -22.22
C CYS A 852 -12.12 8.80 -22.05
N GLY A 853 -11.01 8.86 -22.78
CA GLY A 853 -10.02 9.94 -22.69
C GLY A 853 -10.17 10.98 -23.79
N THR A 854 -9.63 12.18 -23.56
CA THR A 854 -9.54 13.23 -24.59
C THR A 854 -8.12 13.76 -24.70
N TRP A 855 -7.60 13.82 -25.92
CA TRP A 855 -6.31 14.40 -26.26
C TRP A 855 -6.40 15.92 -26.21
N GLY A 856 -5.61 16.55 -25.34
CA GLY A 856 -5.57 18.01 -25.23
C GLY A 856 -4.87 18.64 -26.43
N TYR A 857 -5.39 19.74 -26.97
CA TYR A 857 -4.78 20.48 -28.09
C TYR A 857 -3.63 21.40 -27.64
N VAL A 858 -2.71 20.83 -26.89
CA VAL A 858 -1.55 21.51 -26.29
C VAL A 858 -0.35 20.56 -26.25
N TYR A 859 0.85 21.10 -26.10
CA TYR A 859 2.04 20.31 -25.80
C TYR A 859 1.84 19.53 -24.49
N GLY A 860 2.16 18.23 -24.47
CA GLY A 860 1.89 17.33 -23.35
C GLY A 860 0.44 16.82 -23.28
N GLY A 861 -0.41 17.13 -24.28
CA GLY A 861 -1.80 16.67 -24.34
C GLY A 861 -1.96 15.15 -24.45
N ASP A 862 -0.92 14.46 -24.92
CA ASP A 862 -0.75 13.00 -24.93
C ASP A 862 -0.53 12.43 -23.51
N GLY A 863 0.33 13.05 -22.72
CA GLY A 863 0.50 12.74 -21.30
C GLY A 863 -0.77 13.01 -20.49
N MET A 864 -1.50 14.10 -20.80
CA MET A 864 -2.80 14.40 -20.21
C MET A 864 -3.86 13.35 -20.54
N PHE A 865 -3.89 12.87 -21.79
CA PHE A 865 -4.78 11.78 -22.19
C PHE A 865 -4.48 10.51 -21.38
N ASN A 866 -3.22 10.07 -21.36
CA ASN A 866 -2.82 8.88 -20.61
C ASN A 866 -3.13 9.01 -19.10
N LYS A 867 -3.02 10.20 -18.51
CA LYS A 867 -3.41 10.45 -17.11
C LYS A 867 -4.92 10.29 -16.87
N GLN A 868 -5.76 10.73 -17.81
CA GLN A 868 -7.21 10.52 -17.73
C GLN A 868 -7.57 9.04 -17.85
N ILE A 869 -6.88 8.32 -18.73
CA ILE A 869 -7.04 6.88 -18.91
C ILE A 869 -6.65 6.14 -17.63
N GLU A 870 -5.53 6.49 -17.00
CA GLU A 870 -5.09 5.94 -15.70
C GLU A 870 -6.15 6.09 -14.61
N GLN A 871 -6.77 7.27 -14.46
CA GLN A 871 -7.81 7.53 -13.46
C GLN A 871 -9.06 6.65 -13.62
N LYS A 872 -9.30 6.12 -14.83
CA LYS A 872 -10.49 5.32 -15.17
C LYS A 872 -10.19 3.84 -15.31
N ALA A 873 -8.91 3.46 -15.35
CA ALA A 873 -8.50 2.06 -15.47
C ALA A 873 -8.78 1.28 -14.18
N LYS A 874 -9.10 -0.01 -14.29
CA LYS A 874 -9.25 -0.89 -13.10
C LYS A 874 -7.91 -1.27 -12.46
N GLY A 875 -6.81 -1.00 -13.17
CA GLY A 875 -5.44 -1.27 -12.76
C GLY A 875 -4.47 -0.79 -13.82
N ILE A 876 -3.18 -0.77 -13.47
CA ILE A 876 -2.10 -0.33 -14.35
C ILE A 876 -0.90 -1.27 -14.24
N GLN A 877 -0.25 -1.57 -15.37
CA GLN A 877 0.99 -2.34 -15.41
C GLN A 877 2.03 -1.63 -16.28
N TYR A 878 3.24 -1.45 -15.74
CA TYR A 878 4.36 -0.84 -16.43
C TYR A 878 5.23 -1.93 -17.07
N LEU A 879 5.50 -1.81 -18.37
CA LEU A 879 6.31 -2.75 -19.12
C LEU A 879 7.80 -2.41 -18.94
N SER A 880 8.63 -3.44 -18.83
CA SER A 880 10.07 -3.27 -18.57
C SER A 880 10.89 -2.94 -19.81
N TYR A 881 10.31 -3.08 -21.00
CA TYR A 881 10.95 -2.98 -22.31
C TYR A 881 10.45 -1.79 -23.13
N PHE A 882 11.20 -1.45 -24.17
CA PHE A 882 10.78 -0.45 -25.15
C PHE A 882 9.69 -1.03 -26.07
N ASN A 883 8.59 -0.30 -26.21
CA ASN A 883 7.53 -0.62 -27.17
C ASN A 883 7.51 0.36 -28.35
N TYR A 884 8.32 1.42 -28.33
CA TYR A 884 8.31 2.43 -29.38
C TYR A 884 9.65 3.16 -29.52
N LEU A 885 9.99 3.54 -30.76
CA LEU A 885 11.21 4.26 -31.10
C LEU A 885 10.85 5.59 -31.75
N ILE A 886 11.26 6.69 -31.12
CA ILE A 886 10.96 8.04 -31.59
C ILE A 886 12.08 8.48 -32.55
N ARG A 887 11.71 8.71 -33.81
CA ARG A 887 12.53 9.17 -34.94
C ARG A 887 13.86 8.45 -35.13
N PRO A 888 13.95 7.12 -34.99
CA PRO A 888 15.23 6.41 -34.88
C PRO A 888 16.21 6.80 -36.00
N ASP A 889 17.41 7.22 -35.60
CA ASP A 889 18.50 7.52 -36.54
C ASP A 889 19.22 6.23 -36.90
N THR A 890 18.91 5.68 -38.07
CA THR A 890 19.50 4.42 -38.56
C THR A 890 21.02 4.51 -38.80
N ALA A 891 21.62 5.71 -38.74
CA ALA A 891 23.07 5.93 -38.87
C ALA A 891 23.81 6.00 -37.53
N LYS A 892 23.12 5.94 -36.37
CA LYS A 892 23.68 6.31 -35.06
C LYS A 892 24.77 5.39 -34.50
N PHE A 893 24.93 4.17 -35.03
CA PHE A 893 25.97 3.23 -34.61
C PHE A 893 26.91 2.96 -35.78
N ASN A 894 28.22 2.92 -35.53
CA ASN A 894 29.24 2.73 -36.58
C ASN A 894 29.17 1.36 -37.31
N LYS A 895 28.18 0.51 -37.03
CA LYS A 895 27.94 -0.84 -37.60
C LYS A 895 29.26 -1.58 -37.87
N ASN A 896 30.17 -1.56 -36.89
CA ASN A 896 31.52 -2.10 -37.03
C ASN A 896 31.49 -3.63 -36.92
N ILE A 897 32.16 -4.32 -37.82
CA ILE A 897 32.45 -5.76 -37.73
C ILE A 897 33.96 -5.93 -37.54
N TYR A 898 34.36 -6.54 -36.42
CA TYR A 898 35.76 -6.81 -36.10
C TYR A 898 36.16 -8.21 -36.56
N CYS A 899 37.31 -8.30 -37.22
CA CYS A 899 38.01 -9.54 -37.56
C CYS A 899 39.41 -9.50 -36.95
N PHE A 900 39.92 -10.63 -36.48
CA PHE A 900 41.23 -10.71 -35.81
C PHE A 900 42.24 -11.52 -36.61
N TRP A 901 43.43 -10.96 -36.83
CA TRP A 901 44.59 -11.64 -37.42
C TRP A 901 45.89 -11.17 -36.71
N GLY A 902 46.09 -11.64 -35.48
CA GLY A 902 47.24 -11.28 -34.63
C GLY A 902 48.42 -12.26 -34.69
N GLY A 903 48.48 -13.12 -35.70
CA GLY A 903 49.63 -13.99 -35.94
C GLY A 903 50.61 -13.35 -36.91
N GLN A 904 51.91 -13.61 -36.74
CA GLN A 904 52.96 -13.16 -37.67
C GLN A 904 52.95 -13.93 -39.00
N ASN A 905 52.10 -14.96 -39.12
CA ASN A 905 51.91 -15.73 -40.34
C ASN A 905 51.09 -14.97 -41.38
N LYS A 906 51.44 -15.16 -42.66
CA LYS A 906 50.68 -14.59 -43.78
C LYS A 906 49.28 -15.22 -43.87
N MET A 907 48.29 -14.39 -44.17
CA MET A 907 46.92 -14.84 -44.49
C MET A 907 46.91 -15.67 -45.78
N SER A 908 46.09 -16.72 -45.83
CA SER A 908 45.90 -17.49 -47.06
C SER A 908 45.13 -16.68 -48.10
N LYS A 909 45.31 -16.99 -49.39
CA LYS A 909 44.57 -16.33 -50.48
C LYS A 909 43.05 -16.41 -50.25
N GLN A 910 42.57 -17.56 -49.79
CA GLN A 910 41.13 -17.76 -49.56
C GLN A 910 40.59 -16.88 -48.42
N ARG A 911 41.37 -16.68 -47.35
CA ARG A 911 41.00 -15.77 -46.25
C ARG A 911 41.05 -14.31 -46.69
N GLU A 912 42.01 -13.90 -47.51
CA GLU A 912 42.07 -12.54 -48.08
C GLU A 912 40.84 -12.26 -48.96
N GLU A 913 40.44 -13.21 -49.80
CA GLU A 913 39.21 -13.11 -50.62
C GLU A 913 37.95 -13.02 -49.75
N ASN A 914 37.85 -13.84 -48.71
CA ASN A 914 36.72 -13.82 -47.80
C ASN A 914 36.59 -12.48 -47.04
N LEU A 915 37.72 -11.86 -46.65
CA LEU A 915 37.72 -10.53 -46.03
C LEU A 915 37.20 -9.45 -46.98
N LYS A 916 37.55 -9.51 -48.27
CA LYS A 916 37.01 -8.61 -49.31
C LYS A 916 35.50 -8.79 -49.46
N LYS A 917 35.03 -10.04 -49.59
CA LYS A 917 33.60 -10.36 -49.65
C LYS A 917 32.84 -9.84 -48.43
N LEU A 918 33.41 -9.99 -47.23
CA LEU A 918 32.80 -9.45 -46.00
C LEU A 918 32.64 -7.92 -46.07
N THR A 919 33.65 -7.22 -46.60
CA THR A 919 33.63 -5.76 -46.77
C THR A 919 32.59 -5.32 -47.80
N GLU A 920 32.46 -6.05 -48.91
CA GLU A 920 31.56 -5.69 -50.02
C GLU A 920 30.09 -6.00 -49.72
N TYR A 921 29.80 -7.14 -49.08
CA TYR A 921 28.42 -7.63 -48.95
C TYR A 921 27.76 -7.40 -47.60
N SER A 922 28.52 -7.13 -46.53
CA SER A 922 27.94 -6.97 -45.18
C SER A 922 27.09 -5.70 -45.03
N GLY A 923 27.33 -4.65 -45.83
CA GLY A 923 26.71 -3.34 -45.64
C GLY A 923 27.14 -2.65 -44.33
N CYS A 924 28.30 -3.04 -43.79
CA CYS A 924 28.83 -2.66 -42.49
C CYS A 924 30.29 -2.20 -42.61
N ASN A 925 30.81 -1.50 -41.60
CA ASN A 925 32.21 -1.10 -41.55
C ASN A 925 33.08 -2.27 -41.04
N VAL A 926 33.85 -2.91 -41.93
CA VAL A 926 34.69 -4.07 -41.56
C VAL A 926 36.08 -3.61 -41.14
N ILE A 927 36.49 -4.01 -39.93
CA ILE A 927 37.75 -3.63 -39.30
C ILE A 927 38.58 -4.89 -39.04
N LEU A 928 39.71 -5.00 -39.74
CA LEU A 928 40.72 -6.03 -39.46
C LEU A 928 41.69 -5.52 -38.38
N VAL A 929 41.69 -6.18 -37.23
CA VAL A 929 42.63 -5.91 -36.13
C VAL A 929 43.81 -6.88 -36.24
N THR A 930 45.01 -6.31 -36.24
CA THR A 930 46.32 -6.96 -36.37
C THR A 930 47.23 -6.49 -35.24
N ASP A 931 48.37 -7.15 -35.01
CA ASP A 931 49.36 -6.71 -34.00
C ASP A 931 49.76 -5.24 -34.17
N ALA A 932 49.85 -4.75 -35.41
CA ALA A 932 50.20 -3.35 -35.71
C ALA A 932 49.09 -2.34 -35.37
N THR A 933 47.84 -2.78 -35.19
CA THR A 933 46.68 -1.92 -34.90
C THR A 933 46.10 -2.15 -33.52
N LEU A 934 46.52 -3.23 -32.84
CA LEU A 934 45.98 -3.70 -31.58
C LEU A 934 46.08 -2.69 -30.44
N GLU A 935 47.19 -1.95 -30.36
CA GLU A 935 47.45 -0.97 -29.30
C GLU A 935 46.35 0.10 -29.20
N LYS A 936 45.70 0.44 -30.32
CA LYS A 936 44.60 1.41 -30.39
C LYS A 936 43.35 0.95 -29.64
N TYR A 937 43.24 -0.34 -29.34
CA TYR A 937 42.06 -0.95 -28.73
C TYR A 937 42.29 -1.35 -27.27
N ILE A 938 43.48 -1.11 -26.71
CA ILE A 938 43.77 -1.38 -25.30
C ILE A 938 43.32 -0.17 -24.49
N LEU A 939 42.35 -0.38 -23.60
CA LEU A 939 41.89 0.68 -22.70
C LEU A 939 42.87 0.82 -21.51
N PRO A 940 43.29 2.04 -21.13
CA PRO A 940 44.24 2.25 -20.03
C PRO A 940 43.81 1.63 -18.70
N ASP A 941 42.52 1.73 -18.36
CA ASP A 941 41.97 1.20 -17.11
C ASP A 941 41.62 -0.30 -17.20
N HIS A 942 41.71 -0.89 -18.40
CA HIS A 942 41.41 -2.29 -18.65
C HIS A 942 42.46 -2.91 -19.59
N PRO A 943 43.73 -3.02 -19.14
CA PRO A 943 44.77 -3.67 -19.91
C PRO A 943 44.45 -5.16 -20.11
N PHE A 944 45.14 -5.79 -21.07
CA PHE A 944 45.00 -7.23 -21.24
C PHE A 944 45.46 -7.99 -20.00
N HIS A 945 44.78 -9.11 -19.75
CA HIS A 945 45.13 -10.02 -18.67
C HIS A 945 46.56 -10.55 -18.83
N GLU A 946 47.30 -10.74 -17.74
CA GLU A 946 48.71 -11.16 -17.78
C GLU A 946 48.94 -12.44 -18.60
N ALA A 947 47.99 -13.38 -18.52
CA ALA A 947 48.01 -14.64 -19.27
C ALA A 947 47.98 -14.48 -20.80
N TYR A 948 47.52 -13.33 -21.31
CA TYR A 948 47.32 -13.08 -22.74
C TYR A 948 48.57 -13.35 -23.58
N GLN A 949 49.75 -13.00 -23.07
CA GLN A 949 51.03 -13.18 -23.77
C GLN A 949 51.42 -14.65 -23.98
N TYR A 950 50.85 -15.58 -23.20
CA TYR A 950 51.16 -17.01 -23.25
C TYR A 950 50.17 -17.81 -24.11
N LEU A 951 49.11 -17.17 -24.61
CA LEU A 951 48.06 -17.82 -25.40
C LEU A 951 48.51 -18.10 -26.85
N SER A 952 47.98 -19.16 -27.47
CA SER A 952 48.13 -19.34 -28.93
C SER A 952 47.31 -18.29 -29.68
N ASP A 953 47.61 -18.06 -30.95
CA ASP A 953 46.89 -17.07 -31.78
C ASP A 953 45.39 -17.40 -31.90
N THR A 954 45.02 -18.68 -31.89
CA THR A 954 43.61 -19.11 -31.80
C THR A 954 42.96 -18.62 -30.51
N GLN A 955 43.59 -18.82 -29.35
CA GLN A 955 43.00 -18.39 -28.07
C GLN A 955 43.12 -16.88 -27.83
N LYS A 956 44.09 -16.19 -28.44
CA LYS A 956 44.11 -14.71 -28.47
C LYS A 956 42.91 -14.16 -29.24
N SER A 957 42.51 -14.81 -30.34
CA SER A 957 41.28 -14.46 -31.07
C SER A 957 40.04 -14.65 -30.19
N ASP A 958 39.94 -15.78 -29.48
CA ASP A 958 38.86 -16.02 -28.51
C ASP A 958 38.81 -14.96 -27.40
N TYR A 959 39.98 -14.56 -26.87
CA TYR A 959 40.11 -13.49 -25.89
C TYR A 959 39.58 -12.15 -26.45
N PHE A 960 39.96 -11.79 -27.67
CA PHE A 960 39.54 -10.54 -28.29
C PHE A 960 38.05 -10.49 -28.60
N ARG A 961 37.44 -11.60 -28.99
CA ARG A 961 35.98 -11.68 -29.14
C ARG A 961 35.28 -11.17 -27.88
N ILE A 962 35.67 -11.72 -26.73
CA ILE A 962 35.05 -11.38 -25.44
C ILE A 962 35.42 -9.96 -25.00
N TYR A 963 36.68 -9.55 -25.16
CA TYR A 963 37.13 -8.19 -24.82
C TYR A 963 36.41 -7.12 -25.66
N PHE A 964 36.31 -7.31 -26.98
CA PHE A 964 35.65 -6.36 -27.86
C PHE A 964 34.14 -6.32 -27.62
N MET A 965 33.48 -7.45 -27.39
CA MET A 965 32.08 -7.46 -26.96
C MET A 965 31.89 -6.59 -25.72
N LYS A 966 32.78 -6.71 -24.72
CA LYS A 966 32.69 -5.99 -23.44
C LYS A 966 32.84 -4.49 -23.61
N PHE A 967 33.88 -4.06 -24.31
CA PHE A 967 34.30 -2.66 -24.29
C PHE A 967 33.88 -1.85 -25.52
N TYR A 968 33.74 -2.49 -26.68
CA TYR A 968 33.42 -1.82 -27.94
C TYR A 968 32.03 -2.20 -28.48
N GLY A 969 31.54 -3.41 -28.17
CA GLY A 969 30.36 -3.99 -28.81
C GLY A 969 30.58 -4.18 -30.31
N GLY A 970 29.49 -4.19 -31.07
CA GLY A 970 29.53 -4.35 -32.52
C GLY A 970 29.55 -5.81 -32.97
N GLY A 971 29.86 -6.04 -34.24
CA GLY A 971 29.95 -7.35 -34.87
C GLY A 971 31.32 -7.99 -34.67
N TYR A 972 31.36 -9.31 -34.55
CA TYR A 972 32.54 -10.14 -34.69
C TYR A 972 32.29 -11.15 -35.81
N SER A 973 33.30 -11.38 -36.66
CA SER A 973 33.28 -12.46 -37.64
C SER A 973 34.63 -13.14 -37.75
N ASP A 974 34.61 -14.48 -37.78
CA ASP A 974 35.67 -15.25 -38.46
C ASP A 974 35.82 -14.73 -39.90
N ILE A 975 37.04 -14.78 -40.45
CA ILE A 975 37.30 -14.37 -41.84
C ILE A 975 36.76 -15.44 -42.81
N LYS A 976 35.45 -15.45 -43.04
CA LYS A 976 34.71 -16.39 -43.89
C LYS A 976 33.78 -15.59 -44.81
N GLU A 977 33.36 -16.19 -45.91
CA GLU A 977 32.39 -15.56 -46.80
C GLU A 977 31.06 -15.31 -46.07
N PRO A 978 30.52 -14.07 -46.09
CA PRO A 978 29.29 -13.75 -45.38
C PRO A 978 28.08 -14.44 -46.03
N GLY A 979 27.11 -14.83 -45.22
CA GLY A 979 25.82 -15.36 -45.73
C GLY A 979 24.87 -14.30 -46.30
N GLY A 980 25.23 -13.01 -46.22
CA GLY A 980 24.42 -11.87 -46.67
C GLY A 980 24.77 -10.57 -45.95
N SER A 981 23.94 -9.54 -46.15
CA SER A 981 24.09 -8.24 -45.46
C SER A 981 23.78 -8.35 -43.96
N TRP A 982 24.56 -7.65 -43.14
CA TRP A 982 24.42 -7.57 -41.68
C TRP A 982 23.69 -6.29 -41.22
N ALA A 983 23.52 -5.30 -42.12
CA ALA A 983 23.05 -3.96 -41.76
C ALA A 983 21.71 -3.96 -41.02
N LYS A 984 20.74 -4.78 -41.46
CA LYS A 984 19.44 -4.95 -40.80
C LYS A 984 19.58 -5.56 -39.41
N TYR A 985 20.47 -6.53 -39.23
CA TYR A 985 20.64 -7.24 -37.95
C TYR A 985 21.30 -6.37 -36.87
N PHE A 986 22.10 -5.38 -37.27
CA PHE A 986 22.51 -4.32 -36.36
C PHE A 986 21.31 -3.51 -35.87
N ASP A 987 20.42 -3.11 -36.77
CA ASP A 987 19.23 -2.35 -36.40
C ASP A 987 18.31 -3.21 -35.50
N ASP A 988 18.03 -4.46 -35.89
CA ASP A 988 17.24 -5.41 -35.10
C ASP A 988 17.82 -5.58 -33.68
N LEU A 989 19.13 -5.71 -33.53
CA LEU A 989 19.75 -5.83 -32.22
C LEU A 989 19.69 -4.52 -31.44
N TYR A 990 20.16 -3.42 -32.01
CA TYR A 990 20.32 -2.15 -31.29
C TYR A 990 18.99 -1.51 -30.89
N TYR A 991 17.92 -1.79 -31.64
CA TYR A 991 16.58 -1.30 -31.37
C TYR A 991 15.66 -2.28 -30.61
N SER A 992 16.13 -3.47 -30.27
CA SER A 992 15.40 -4.44 -29.44
C SER A 992 15.95 -4.53 -28.02
N ASN A 993 15.32 -5.36 -27.18
CA ASN A 993 15.79 -5.64 -25.82
C ASN A 993 16.82 -6.78 -25.74
N TYR A 994 17.22 -7.32 -26.89
CA TYR A 994 18.26 -8.33 -27.00
C TYR A 994 19.66 -7.71 -26.80
N TRP A 995 20.60 -8.56 -26.40
CA TRP A 995 21.98 -8.16 -26.08
C TRP A 995 22.98 -8.68 -27.10
N ILE A 996 22.67 -9.83 -27.71
CA ILE A 996 23.47 -10.45 -28.76
C ILE A 996 22.56 -10.87 -29.90
N CYS A 997 23.02 -10.73 -31.14
CA CYS A 997 22.46 -11.34 -32.33
C CYS A 997 23.50 -12.27 -32.97
N ALA A 998 23.23 -13.57 -33.05
CA ALA A 998 24.20 -14.58 -33.48
C ALA A 998 23.61 -15.49 -34.56
N CYS A 999 24.49 -16.20 -35.29
CA CYS A 999 24.05 -17.23 -36.23
C CYS A 999 23.57 -18.47 -35.49
N LYS A 1000 22.66 -19.25 -36.08
CA LYS A 1000 22.17 -20.49 -35.47
C LYS A 1000 23.23 -21.60 -35.45
N GLU A 1001 23.37 -22.31 -34.33
CA GLU A 1001 24.10 -23.59 -34.31
C GLU A 1001 23.27 -24.75 -34.86
N ILE A 1002 23.93 -25.63 -35.63
CA ILE A 1002 23.26 -26.66 -36.43
C ILE A 1002 23.56 -28.08 -35.98
N HIS A 1003 24.65 -28.30 -35.23
CA HIS A 1003 25.01 -29.62 -34.72
C HIS A 1003 25.43 -29.58 -33.25
N LYS A 1004 25.17 -30.68 -32.53
CA LYS A 1004 25.56 -30.85 -31.12
C LYS A 1004 27.08 -30.71 -30.90
N ASP A 1005 27.88 -31.01 -31.92
CA ASP A 1005 29.33 -30.99 -31.84
C ASP A 1005 29.92 -29.57 -31.97
N ASP A 1006 29.13 -28.63 -32.50
CA ASP A 1006 29.49 -27.21 -32.59
C ASP A 1006 29.53 -26.55 -31.19
N ILE A 1007 28.92 -27.20 -30.18
CA ILE A 1007 28.85 -26.67 -28.82
C ILE A 1007 30.15 -26.93 -28.05
N GLY A 1008 30.86 -25.85 -27.76
CA GLY A 1008 32.04 -25.83 -26.89
C GLY A 1008 31.78 -26.26 -25.44
N TRP A 1009 30.65 -25.87 -24.84
CA TRP A 1009 30.30 -26.30 -23.47
C TRP A 1009 29.51 -27.61 -23.49
N LYS A 1010 30.21 -28.73 -23.36
CA LYS A 1010 29.66 -30.08 -23.57
C LYS A 1010 28.40 -30.45 -22.75
N PRO A 1011 28.18 -29.94 -21.52
CA PRO A 1011 26.92 -30.13 -20.83
C PRO A 1011 25.67 -29.64 -21.59
N TYR A 1012 25.85 -28.73 -22.56
CA TYR A 1012 24.76 -28.14 -23.35
C TYR A 1012 24.72 -28.62 -24.81
N SER A 1013 25.47 -29.66 -25.19
CA SER A 1013 25.50 -30.16 -26.57
C SER A 1013 24.11 -30.53 -27.13
N THR A 1014 23.21 -31.08 -26.30
CA THR A 1014 21.84 -31.42 -26.71
C THR A 1014 20.93 -30.20 -26.86
N LYS A 1015 21.41 -29.02 -26.47
CA LYS A 1015 20.71 -27.72 -26.50
C LYS A 1015 21.19 -26.82 -27.64
N PHE A 1016 21.90 -27.36 -28.63
CA PHE A 1016 22.51 -26.59 -29.71
C PHE A 1016 21.52 -25.69 -30.47
N ASN A 1017 20.27 -26.14 -30.66
CA ASN A 1017 19.21 -25.37 -31.32
C ASN A 1017 18.77 -24.10 -30.56
N GLU A 1018 19.16 -23.96 -29.28
CA GLU A 1018 18.85 -22.82 -28.42
C GLU A 1018 20.03 -21.84 -28.27
N LEU A 1019 21.15 -22.10 -28.96
CA LEU A 1019 22.39 -21.35 -28.82
C LEU A 1019 22.80 -20.67 -30.13
N GLY A 1020 23.31 -19.44 -29.99
CA GLY A 1020 23.98 -18.73 -31.06
C GLY A 1020 25.40 -19.24 -31.24
N GLY A 1021 25.94 -19.15 -32.45
CA GLY A 1021 27.27 -19.64 -32.77
C GLY A 1021 28.39 -18.70 -32.36
N THR A 1022 29.57 -19.28 -32.16
CA THR A 1022 30.78 -18.58 -31.69
C THR A 1022 31.58 -17.90 -32.79
N ASN A 1023 31.27 -18.21 -34.05
CA ASN A 1023 32.04 -17.77 -35.22
C ASN A 1023 31.62 -16.40 -35.77
N THR A 1024 30.35 -16.00 -35.58
CA THR A 1024 29.81 -14.72 -36.04
C THR A 1024 28.65 -14.27 -35.15
N PHE A 1025 28.75 -13.07 -34.59
CA PHE A 1025 27.69 -12.46 -33.78
C PHE A 1025 27.85 -10.95 -33.69
N ILE A 1026 26.79 -10.24 -33.30
CA ILE A 1026 26.75 -8.82 -32.97
C ILE A 1026 26.41 -8.70 -31.49
N ALA A 1027 27.10 -7.85 -30.73
CA ALA A 1027 26.88 -7.66 -29.31
C ALA A 1027 26.74 -6.17 -28.93
N LYS A 1028 25.87 -5.89 -27.96
CA LYS A 1028 25.87 -4.61 -27.24
C LYS A 1028 26.94 -4.64 -26.14
N PRO A 1029 27.72 -3.57 -25.96
CA PRO A 1029 28.71 -3.51 -24.90
C PRO A 1029 28.07 -3.39 -23.52
N ASN A 1030 28.83 -3.77 -22.49
CA ASN A 1030 28.45 -3.60 -21.07
C ASN A 1030 27.11 -4.22 -20.63
N THR A 1031 26.55 -5.18 -21.36
CA THR A 1031 25.34 -5.91 -20.93
C THR A 1031 25.68 -6.93 -19.83
N PRO A 1032 24.70 -7.35 -19.00
CA PRO A 1032 24.95 -8.36 -17.96
C PRO A 1032 25.59 -9.64 -18.47
N LEU A 1033 25.12 -10.16 -19.61
CA LEU A 1033 25.71 -11.34 -20.27
C LEU A 1033 27.18 -11.11 -20.60
N VAL A 1034 27.50 -10.00 -21.26
CA VAL A 1034 28.87 -9.72 -21.69
C VAL A 1034 29.80 -9.43 -20.50
N ASN A 1035 29.29 -8.79 -19.45
CA ASN A 1035 30.03 -8.57 -18.21
C ASN A 1035 30.37 -9.91 -17.52
N GLU A 1036 29.40 -10.80 -17.42
CA GLU A 1036 29.62 -12.14 -16.84
C GLU A 1036 30.58 -12.97 -17.70
N LEU A 1037 30.41 -12.93 -19.02
CA LEU A 1037 31.31 -13.62 -19.95
C LEU A 1037 32.75 -13.13 -19.82
N TYR A 1038 32.94 -11.82 -19.71
CA TYR A 1038 34.26 -11.22 -19.47
C TYR A 1038 34.84 -11.66 -18.12
N SER A 1039 34.07 -11.58 -17.03
CA SER A 1039 34.53 -12.03 -15.71
C SER A 1039 34.88 -13.51 -15.66
N GLU A 1040 34.07 -14.38 -16.29
CA GLU A 1040 34.34 -15.81 -16.40
C GLU A 1040 35.63 -16.08 -17.18
N MET A 1041 35.90 -15.33 -18.25
CA MET A 1041 37.17 -15.41 -18.97
C MET A 1041 38.36 -14.99 -18.08
N ILE A 1042 38.24 -13.90 -17.33
CA ILE A 1042 39.28 -13.45 -16.39
C ILE A 1042 39.55 -14.54 -15.35
N THR A 1043 38.52 -15.04 -14.67
CA THR A 1043 38.66 -16.12 -13.68
C THR A 1043 39.24 -17.40 -14.28
N TYR A 1044 38.85 -17.75 -15.51
CA TYR A 1044 39.43 -18.89 -16.21
C TYR A 1044 40.93 -18.72 -16.45
N LEU A 1045 41.35 -17.50 -16.84
CA LEU A 1045 42.76 -17.19 -17.08
C LEU A 1045 43.57 -17.04 -15.79
N ASP A 1046 43.01 -16.50 -14.72
CA ASP A 1046 43.63 -16.48 -13.39
C ASP A 1046 43.99 -17.90 -12.94
N ASN A 1047 43.03 -18.82 -13.07
CA ASN A 1047 43.22 -20.22 -12.72
C ASN A 1047 44.26 -20.94 -13.59
N LYS A 1048 44.48 -20.47 -14.83
CA LYS A 1048 45.42 -21.05 -15.79
C LYS A 1048 46.77 -20.33 -15.84
N LEU A 1049 46.92 -19.19 -15.18
CA LEU A 1049 48.07 -18.31 -15.32
C LEU A 1049 49.39 -19.01 -14.94
N LEU A 1050 49.43 -19.73 -13.82
CA LEU A 1050 50.63 -20.46 -13.39
C LEU A 1050 51.02 -21.56 -14.37
N GLU A 1051 50.04 -22.33 -14.85
CA GLU A 1051 50.27 -23.40 -15.83
C GLU A 1051 50.74 -22.84 -17.19
N LEU A 1052 50.18 -21.70 -17.62
CA LEU A 1052 50.54 -21.02 -18.86
C LEU A 1052 51.94 -20.41 -18.82
N LYS A 1053 52.38 -19.91 -17.67
CA LYS A 1053 53.76 -19.45 -17.47
C LYS A 1053 54.76 -20.59 -17.62
N LEU A 1054 54.42 -21.78 -17.12
CA LEU A 1054 55.25 -22.98 -17.21
C LEU A 1054 55.22 -23.61 -18.61
N ASN A 1055 54.06 -23.57 -19.27
CA ASN A 1055 53.82 -24.20 -20.56
C ASN A 1055 53.10 -23.23 -21.52
N PRO A 1056 53.79 -22.19 -22.02
CA PRO A 1056 53.20 -21.26 -22.98
C PRO A 1056 52.97 -21.93 -24.34
N ALA A 1057 52.09 -21.36 -25.15
CA ALA A 1057 51.80 -21.89 -26.49
C ALA A 1057 53.07 -21.96 -27.36
N LYS A 1058 53.29 -23.10 -28.02
CA LYS A 1058 54.43 -23.34 -28.91
C LYS A 1058 54.13 -23.03 -30.39
N GLY A 1059 52.88 -22.76 -30.72
CA GLY A 1059 52.45 -22.45 -32.07
C GLY A 1059 51.06 -21.80 -32.12
N PRO A 1060 50.62 -21.33 -33.30
CA PRO A 1060 49.40 -20.53 -33.46
C PRO A 1060 48.09 -21.29 -33.18
N GLN A 1061 48.13 -22.62 -33.23
CA GLN A 1061 47.00 -23.52 -32.99
C GLN A 1061 47.27 -24.47 -31.82
N ASP A 1062 48.18 -24.11 -30.92
CA ASP A 1062 48.49 -24.95 -29.77
C ASP A 1062 47.27 -25.07 -28.83
N CYS A 1063 46.99 -26.30 -28.41
CA CYS A 1063 45.89 -26.63 -27.51
C CYS A 1063 46.25 -27.90 -26.72
N SER A 1064 45.61 -28.12 -25.58
CA SER A 1064 45.92 -29.25 -24.70
C SER A 1064 45.80 -30.62 -25.38
N GLU A 1065 44.92 -30.72 -26.37
CA GLU A 1065 44.67 -31.91 -27.18
C GLU A 1065 45.85 -32.27 -28.08
N ASN A 1066 46.77 -31.33 -28.35
CA ASN A 1066 47.99 -31.58 -29.12
C ASN A 1066 49.06 -32.31 -28.30
N GLY A 1067 48.91 -32.42 -26.97
CA GLY A 1067 49.86 -33.11 -26.09
C GLY A 1067 51.18 -32.35 -25.85
N THR A 1068 51.23 -31.04 -26.11
CA THR A 1068 52.44 -30.20 -26.00
C THR A 1068 52.79 -29.78 -24.58
N GLY A 1069 51.93 -30.07 -23.60
CA GLY A 1069 51.96 -29.55 -22.23
C GLY A 1069 51.16 -28.27 -22.03
N TYR A 1070 50.63 -27.66 -23.11
CA TYR A 1070 49.84 -26.44 -23.05
C TYR A 1070 48.49 -26.67 -22.32
N PRO A 1071 48.09 -25.80 -21.37
CA PRO A 1071 47.03 -26.12 -20.41
C PRO A 1071 45.60 -25.74 -20.84
N ILE A 1072 45.43 -25.10 -22.00
CA ILE A 1072 44.13 -24.65 -22.52
C ILE A 1072 43.70 -25.54 -23.70
N GLU A 1073 42.50 -26.09 -23.61
CA GLU A 1073 41.85 -26.88 -24.66
C GLU A 1073 41.45 -26.05 -25.89
N TRP A 1074 41.17 -26.70 -27.03
CA TRP A 1074 40.87 -26.02 -28.31
C TRP A 1074 39.74 -24.98 -28.17
N VAL A 1075 38.69 -25.34 -27.43
CA VAL A 1075 37.55 -24.45 -27.13
C VAL A 1075 37.63 -23.79 -25.76
N GLY A 1076 38.80 -23.75 -25.12
CA GLY A 1076 38.91 -23.50 -23.68
C GLY A 1076 38.38 -22.16 -23.19
N ILE A 1077 38.67 -21.08 -23.93
CA ILE A 1077 38.13 -19.74 -23.63
C ILE A 1077 36.72 -19.61 -24.21
N ILE A 1078 36.54 -19.93 -25.49
CA ILE A 1078 35.27 -19.68 -26.19
C ILE A 1078 34.12 -20.56 -25.72
N LYS A 1079 34.35 -21.71 -25.06
CA LYS A 1079 33.27 -22.52 -24.46
C LYS A 1079 32.48 -21.75 -23.41
N LEU A 1080 33.09 -20.75 -22.77
CA LEU A 1080 32.44 -19.88 -21.79
C LEU A 1080 31.30 -19.10 -22.45
N TYR A 1081 31.41 -18.77 -23.74
CA TYR A 1081 30.34 -18.13 -24.50
C TYR A 1081 29.08 -18.99 -24.46
N HIS A 1082 29.13 -20.27 -24.82
CA HIS A 1082 27.95 -21.15 -24.75
C HIS A 1082 27.40 -21.33 -23.34
N LYS A 1083 28.29 -21.42 -22.33
CA LYS A 1083 27.89 -21.52 -20.92
C LYS A 1083 27.04 -20.32 -20.50
N VAL A 1084 27.55 -19.11 -20.75
CA VAL A 1084 26.91 -17.86 -20.35
C VAL A 1084 25.72 -17.53 -21.25
N CYS A 1085 25.83 -17.75 -22.57
CA CYS A 1085 24.72 -17.58 -23.51
C CYS A 1085 23.52 -18.46 -23.18
N TYR A 1086 23.73 -19.71 -22.73
CA TYR A 1086 22.61 -20.55 -22.33
C TYR A 1086 21.85 -19.97 -21.11
N LYS A 1087 22.59 -19.43 -20.13
CA LYS A 1087 22.02 -18.75 -18.96
C LYS A 1087 21.15 -17.56 -19.37
N TYR A 1088 21.59 -16.81 -20.39
CA TYR A 1088 20.91 -15.61 -20.90
C TYR A 1088 20.20 -15.82 -22.23
N LYS A 1089 19.82 -17.04 -22.60
CA LYS A 1089 19.30 -17.37 -23.94
C LYS A 1089 18.07 -16.56 -24.38
N LYS A 1090 17.29 -16.05 -23.42
CA LYS A 1090 16.15 -15.15 -23.68
C LYS A 1090 16.55 -13.75 -24.18
N HIS A 1091 17.83 -13.38 -24.08
CA HIS A 1091 18.40 -12.12 -24.52
C HIS A 1091 19.32 -12.29 -25.74
N ILE A 1092 19.19 -13.41 -26.47
CA ILE A 1092 19.95 -13.69 -27.68
C ILE A 1092 19.00 -13.84 -28.88
N LEU A 1093 19.22 -13.04 -29.91
CA LEU A 1093 18.57 -13.16 -31.21
C LEU A 1093 19.36 -14.16 -32.07
N ILE A 1094 18.71 -15.20 -32.60
CA ILE A 1094 19.37 -16.23 -33.42
C ILE A 1094 18.91 -16.11 -34.87
N THR A 1095 19.22 -14.97 -35.50
CA THR A 1095 18.75 -14.63 -36.85
C THR A 1095 19.86 -14.20 -37.79
N LEU A 1096 21.09 -14.01 -37.29
CA LEU A 1096 22.21 -13.55 -38.12
C LEU A 1096 22.54 -14.59 -39.21
N PRO A 1097 22.80 -14.18 -40.46
CA PRO A 1097 23.14 -15.11 -41.54
C PRO A 1097 24.41 -15.89 -41.21
N ARG A 1098 24.36 -17.22 -41.33
CA ARG A 1098 25.53 -18.09 -41.09
C ARG A 1098 26.55 -17.88 -42.22
N PRO A 1099 27.85 -17.74 -41.90
CA PRO A 1099 28.89 -17.66 -42.93
C PRO A 1099 29.06 -19.01 -43.64
N VAL A 1100 29.69 -19.00 -44.83
CA VAL A 1100 30.07 -20.22 -45.53
C VAL A 1100 31.19 -20.92 -44.75
N ILE A 1101 30.93 -22.17 -44.34
CA ILE A 1101 31.84 -22.97 -43.49
C ILE A 1101 32.64 -24.03 -44.26
N THR A 1102 32.52 -24.08 -45.58
CA THR A 1102 33.26 -24.97 -46.47
C THR A 1102 34.42 -24.23 -47.16
N ASN A 1103 35.54 -24.93 -47.40
CA ASN A 1103 36.69 -24.45 -48.17
C ASN A 1103 37.15 -23.00 -47.88
N TYR A 1104 37.25 -22.63 -46.59
CA TYR A 1104 37.53 -21.26 -46.17
C TYR A 1104 38.99 -21.03 -45.72
N ARG A 1105 39.81 -22.08 -45.69
CA ARG A 1105 41.18 -22.05 -45.15
C ARG A 1105 42.20 -21.75 -46.23
#